data_AF-A0AAV7PK45-F1
#
_entry.id   AF-A0AAV7PK45-F1
#
_cell.length_a   1.000
_cell.length_b   1.000
_cell.length_c   1.000
_cell.angle_alpha   90.00
_cell.angle_beta   90.00
_cell.angle_gamma   90.00
#
_symmetry.space_group_name_H-M   'P 1'
#
loop_
_entity.id
_entity.type
_entity.pdbx_description
1 polymer ?
#
loop_
_entity_poly.entity_id
_entity_poly.type
_entity_poly.pdbx_seq_one_letter_code
_entity_poly.pdbx_strand_id
1 'polypeptide(L)'
;MQQGDELAELLVSKEQEWKELQARRVSLLETALKDAKRQLQDQSQKFSRLKEDFTYNLRLLEDRDRELERYDTMFTQLKTVENAKQAEVSELKIQIEKLQQAVNKEIQTREGLQHQYKQRLKEHQLELEKMRSSKDGEIDRHREDYEKLKRQLERKIQEVEGELGLQKQELMMEFDIEMKKREHEFRLQMDEMGTLVLSHELKVKLLTKELDVLRETGIKTAESLQTAEAANVELEKMVKHRKWELKDIAAVKDARIKELKNKLHEIQLSWKKEEETFQRKHEQLDRFARERDAALKTMKEAHIAQEQVLENQIRELQVAKETLEMAQRRMQWTHSDTLAEKDATIEKLQCEMQTLKSAWDAHIAQISSETVSKDLQLQSMQKEEMKLKADLVRCHQDLERYKQQLSQGVERERLLERAKVQVELDWQKRCENAERIQYQKSEEVIQGLTAARDKVAAELQEKNRVLQEVEAVLSAVTVERDRAVRALQTHGVLPERENQADPGDGKHLSGTDFPSVEIRKLQEQNSGLRAVIAGMRKEMEALSEPSVPVVLSVAKQDEPKPAVFEQESVRDSTDPGYVKSLEDEVRSLKQKCRNAEEQIEELSRCPRRSPPVTPVPQVSGENAYIQSHVRALNETIGALRADKVASAAATKKLEARAAHLESVVTQLTHKLRQKQVDVDQLRYELTHHTQESAFELSTAQQRVAELKLQLTEARKEAEEYFKGNLQQNLEAVALGNEVSALKLDLACNRAPVVVKQSSVIKQLQEEILRLREKLYCQGSEDGSQQHLNLNVQILHTKLREAARRIARLSQEKEQLIDLGNRLRAELVPAGQEGLAPSSASPQPASPAATRSAHTIHQGQEAQNRLSALEHLQYELTTQELQYAQRQQYPRVLSNTATSQDVRGIQHNGGGTKNSPMTMQHQQQSSSGENRSTRIKENTSPNLRLSPPSSNTEQLPAQPRTVSWSGEEGALQDIWQILEMGSSPSILSSRETTEQGRFQPEFCGNCDLS
;
A
#
# COMPACT_ATOMS: atom_id res chain seq x y z
N MET A 1 13.95 -0.70 171.09
CA MET A 1 14.97 -1.16 170.13
C MET A 1 14.37 -2.15 169.13
N GLN A 2 14.12 -3.41 169.49
CA GLN A 2 13.81 -4.51 168.54
C GLN A 2 12.67 -4.28 167.52
N GLN A 3 11.65 -3.46 167.80
CA GLN A 3 10.59 -3.13 166.82
C GLN A 3 11.04 -2.17 165.70
N GLY A 4 12.23 -1.57 165.77
CA GLY A 4 12.77 -0.73 164.70
C GLY A 4 13.32 -1.55 163.53
N ASP A 5 13.97 -2.68 163.84
CA ASP A 5 14.76 -3.43 162.87
C ASP A 5 13.87 -4.25 161.92
N GLU A 6 12.84 -4.94 162.44
CA GLU A 6 11.84 -5.66 161.62
C GLU A 6 11.10 -4.71 160.65
N LEU A 7 10.78 -3.50 161.10
CA LEU A 7 10.13 -2.49 160.27
C LEU A 7 11.08 -1.96 159.19
N ALA A 8 12.37 -1.82 159.51
CA ALA A 8 13.39 -1.41 158.55
C ALA A 8 13.63 -2.47 157.45
N GLU A 9 13.73 -3.76 157.81
CA GLU A 9 13.87 -4.85 156.84
C GLU A 9 12.64 -4.96 155.92
N LEU A 10 11.43 -4.83 156.47
CA LEU A 10 10.20 -4.86 155.67
C LEU A 10 10.07 -3.62 154.76
N LEU A 11 10.52 -2.44 155.21
CA LEU A 11 10.62 -1.26 154.36
C LEU A 11 11.64 -1.45 153.23
N VAL A 12 12.82 -2.02 153.50
CA VAL A 12 13.83 -2.33 152.47
C VAL A 12 13.30 -3.37 151.47
N SER A 13 12.61 -4.41 151.94
CA SER A 13 11.95 -5.39 151.07
C SER A 13 10.89 -4.75 150.16
N LYS A 14 10.03 -3.87 150.70
CA LYS A 14 9.04 -3.15 149.89
C LYS A 14 9.64 -2.08 148.98
N GLU A 15 10.77 -1.48 149.36
CA GLU A 15 11.53 -0.59 148.48
C GLU A 15 12.19 -1.37 147.33
N GLN A 16 12.66 -2.59 147.58
CA GLN A 16 13.18 -3.50 146.55
C GLN A 16 12.06 -3.98 145.60
N GLU A 17 10.93 -4.47 146.12
CA GLU A 17 9.76 -4.82 145.31
C GLU A 17 9.29 -3.62 144.45
N TRP A 18 9.25 -2.42 145.02
CA TRP A 18 8.86 -1.20 144.30
C TRP A 18 9.88 -0.82 143.23
N LYS A 19 11.19 -0.90 143.52
CA LYS A 19 12.27 -0.70 142.54
C LYS A 19 12.22 -1.74 141.41
N GLU A 20 11.92 -3.00 141.73
CA GLU A 20 11.71 -4.05 140.72
C GLU A 20 10.49 -3.80 139.86
N LEU A 21 9.33 -3.45 140.45
CA LEU A 21 8.13 -3.11 139.70
C LEU A 21 8.33 -1.86 138.84
N GLN A 22 9.07 -0.87 139.34
CA GLN A 22 9.48 0.30 138.57
C GLN A 22 10.42 -0.07 137.43
N ALA A 23 11.44 -0.91 137.66
CA ALA A 23 12.36 -1.38 136.63
C ALA A 23 11.67 -2.24 135.56
N ARG A 24 10.75 -3.13 135.96
CA ARG A 24 9.89 -3.90 135.04
C ARG A 24 8.98 -2.97 134.23
N ARG A 25 8.39 -1.94 134.86
CA ARG A 25 7.57 -0.93 134.17
C ARG A 25 8.38 -0.08 133.20
N VAL A 26 9.59 0.35 133.57
CA VAL A 26 10.52 1.07 132.69
C VAL A 26 10.94 0.18 131.52
N SER A 27 11.30 -1.07 131.78
CA SER A 27 11.67 -2.05 130.74
C SER A 27 10.53 -2.29 129.74
N LEU A 28 9.29 -2.46 130.21
CA LEU A 28 8.11 -2.62 129.36
C LEU A 28 7.76 -1.34 128.57
N LEU A 29 7.95 -0.15 129.16
CA LEU A 29 7.80 1.11 128.43
C LEU A 29 8.93 1.32 127.41
N GLU A 30 10.15 0.88 127.72
CA GLU A 30 11.27 0.91 126.79
C GLU A 30 11.09 -0.05 125.61
N THR A 31 10.60 -1.27 125.82
CA THR A 31 10.32 -2.20 124.71
C THR A 31 9.18 -1.67 123.86
N ALA A 32 8.06 -1.24 124.46
CA ALA A 32 6.95 -0.62 123.74
C ALA A 32 7.39 0.62 122.95
N LEU A 33 8.29 1.45 123.49
CA LEU A 33 8.85 2.62 122.81
C LEU A 33 9.86 2.25 121.71
N LYS A 34 10.64 1.18 121.87
CA LYS A 34 11.52 0.63 120.82
C LYS A 34 10.70 0.04 119.67
N ASP A 35 9.61 -0.66 119.97
CA ASP A 35 8.73 -1.27 118.97
C ASP A 35 7.83 -0.25 118.27
N ALA A 36 7.33 0.77 118.99
CA ALA A 36 6.66 1.91 118.36
C ALA A 36 7.61 2.70 117.43
N LYS A 37 8.89 2.86 117.81
CA LYS A 37 9.92 3.45 116.93
C LYS A 37 10.20 2.58 115.70
N ARG A 38 10.29 1.25 115.84
CA ARG A 38 10.41 0.31 114.71
C ARG A 38 9.21 0.43 113.77
N GLN A 39 7.99 0.37 114.29
CA GLN A 39 6.76 0.53 113.49
C GLN A 39 6.73 1.89 112.77
N LEU A 40 7.12 2.98 113.42
CA LEU A 40 7.22 4.30 112.78
C LEU A 40 8.28 4.33 111.67
N GLN A 41 9.43 3.67 111.87
CA GLN A 41 10.46 3.50 110.84
C GLN A 41 9.97 2.65 109.66
N ASP A 42 9.29 1.53 109.91
CA ASP A 42 8.73 0.66 108.89
C ASP A 42 7.66 1.37 108.05
N GLN A 43 6.76 2.13 108.69
CA GLN A 43 5.75 2.92 107.99
C GLN A 43 6.39 4.10 107.22
N SER A 44 7.42 4.74 107.77
CA SER A 44 8.19 5.76 107.06
C SER A 44 8.89 5.19 105.82
N GLN A 45 9.49 3.99 105.92
CA GLN A 45 10.09 3.31 104.76
C GLN A 45 9.04 2.91 103.71
N LYS A 46 7.88 2.40 104.12
CA LYS A 46 6.77 2.09 103.20
C LYS A 46 6.25 3.35 102.50
N PHE A 47 6.14 4.46 103.22
CA PHE A 47 5.74 5.75 102.65
C PHE A 47 6.80 6.30 101.68
N SER A 48 8.09 6.19 101.99
CA SER A 48 9.17 6.57 101.07
C SER A 48 9.14 5.75 99.78
N ARG A 49 9.01 4.42 99.86
CA ARG A 49 8.88 3.56 98.66
C ARG A 49 7.64 3.92 97.83
N LEU A 50 6.48 4.06 98.48
CA LEU A 50 5.25 4.46 97.79
C LEU A 50 5.37 5.85 97.13
N LYS A 51 6.11 6.78 97.76
CA LYS A 51 6.42 8.09 97.17
C LYS A 51 7.38 7.96 95.98
N GLU A 52 8.40 7.11 96.07
CA GLU A 52 9.32 6.79 94.96
C GLU A 52 8.53 6.20 93.78
N ASP A 53 7.69 5.20 94.02
CA ASP A 53 6.78 4.58 93.05
C ASP A 53 5.85 5.62 92.39
N PHE A 54 5.23 6.51 93.16
CA PHE A 54 4.41 7.60 92.61
C PHE A 54 5.23 8.58 91.76
N THR A 55 6.46 8.94 92.17
CA THR A 55 7.32 9.81 91.34
C THR A 55 7.85 9.13 90.08
N TYR A 56 8.02 7.81 90.10
CA TYR A 56 8.35 7.02 88.91
C TYR A 56 7.16 6.96 87.95
N ASN A 57 5.97 6.62 88.45
CA ASN A 57 4.75 6.56 87.65
C ASN A 57 4.38 7.91 87.04
N LEU A 58 4.59 9.03 87.77
CA LEU A 58 4.36 10.37 87.24
C LEU A 58 5.31 10.70 86.08
N ARG A 59 6.62 10.41 86.22
CA ARG A 59 7.59 10.58 85.11
C ARG A 59 7.24 9.71 83.90
N LEU A 60 6.83 8.47 84.13
CA LEU A 60 6.43 7.55 83.06
C LEU A 60 5.19 8.04 82.30
N LEU A 61 4.27 8.73 82.97
CA LEU A 61 3.15 9.43 82.32
C LEU A 61 3.64 10.65 81.54
N GLU A 62 4.48 11.51 82.14
CA GLU A 62 5.05 12.67 81.42
C GLU A 62 5.83 12.26 80.16
N ASP A 63 6.61 11.18 80.22
CA ASP A 63 7.38 10.67 79.08
C ASP A 63 6.48 10.06 78.00
N ARG A 64 5.39 9.39 78.40
CA ARG A 64 4.34 8.92 77.47
C ARG A 64 3.61 10.09 76.81
N ASP A 65 3.29 11.14 77.55
CA ASP A 65 2.59 12.31 77.01
C ASP A 65 3.50 13.05 76.01
N ARG A 66 4.81 13.20 76.32
CA ARG A 66 5.83 13.69 75.39
C ARG A 66 5.98 12.82 74.13
N GLU A 67 5.77 11.51 74.23
CA GLU A 67 5.76 10.61 73.07
C GLU A 67 4.47 10.78 72.23
N LEU A 68 3.30 10.93 72.86
CA LEU A 68 2.05 11.24 72.18
C LEU A 68 2.13 12.58 71.44
N GLU A 69 2.66 13.63 72.05
CA GLU A 69 2.93 14.92 71.38
C GLU A 69 3.83 14.78 70.15
N ARG A 70 4.83 13.89 70.18
CA ARG A 70 5.66 13.57 68.99
C ARG A 70 4.86 12.84 67.92
N TYR A 71 3.99 11.91 68.28
CA TYR A 71 3.13 11.22 67.32
C TYR A 71 2.11 12.17 66.69
N ASP A 72 1.49 13.07 67.46
CA ASP A 72 0.55 14.08 66.95
C ASP A 72 1.23 15.12 66.05
N THR A 73 2.43 15.58 66.41
CA THR A 73 3.22 16.49 65.56
C THR A 73 3.71 15.81 64.27
N MET A 74 4.12 14.54 64.31
CA MET A 74 4.41 13.76 63.10
C MET A 74 3.15 13.51 62.25
N PHE A 75 2.01 13.18 62.86
CA PHE A 75 0.75 12.92 62.16
C PHE A 75 0.23 14.17 61.45
N THR A 76 0.25 15.33 62.13
CA THR A 76 -0.13 16.61 61.51
C THR A 76 0.82 17.01 60.38
N GLN A 77 2.14 16.83 60.54
CA GLN A 77 3.10 17.02 59.45
C GLN A 77 2.79 16.11 58.24
N LEU A 78 2.65 14.80 58.46
CA LEU A 78 2.30 13.85 57.40
C LEU A 78 0.98 14.21 56.71
N LYS A 79 -0.04 14.64 57.47
CA LYS A 79 -1.33 15.08 56.90
C LYS A 79 -1.20 16.36 56.07
N THR A 80 -0.33 17.31 56.45
CA THR A 80 -0.05 18.49 55.60
C THR A 80 0.66 18.10 54.30
N VAL A 81 1.60 17.15 54.34
CA VAL A 81 2.28 16.64 53.13
C VAL A 81 1.33 15.87 52.23
N GLU A 82 0.47 15.01 52.79
CA GLU A 82 -0.58 14.28 52.06
C GLU A 82 -1.55 15.26 51.36
N ASN A 83 -2.04 16.27 52.09
CA ASN A 83 -2.92 17.30 51.53
C ASN A 83 -2.23 18.11 50.41
N ALA A 84 -0.94 18.45 50.58
CA ALA A 84 -0.16 19.12 49.53
C ALA A 84 0.01 18.23 48.29
N LYS A 85 0.29 16.93 48.45
CA LYS A 85 0.37 15.99 47.32
C LYS A 85 -0.99 15.76 46.66
N GLN A 86 -2.09 15.77 47.41
CA GLN A 86 -3.44 15.71 46.84
C GLN A 86 -3.78 17.00 46.05
N ALA A 87 -3.28 18.17 46.47
CA ALA A 87 -3.39 19.41 45.71
C ALA A 87 -2.56 19.34 44.41
N GLU A 88 -1.27 18.95 44.47
CA GLU A 88 -0.41 18.72 43.30
C GLU A 88 -1.06 17.76 42.28
N VAL A 89 -1.58 16.62 42.76
CA VAL A 89 -2.29 15.64 41.92
C VAL A 89 -3.57 16.23 41.29
N SER A 90 -4.25 17.13 41.98
CA SER A 90 -5.45 17.80 41.46
C SER A 90 -5.11 18.86 40.41
N GLU A 91 -4.04 19.63 40.62
CA GLU A 91 -3.51 20.57 39.62
C GLU A 91 -3.01 19.84 38.37
N LEU A 92 -2.26 18.74 38.54
CA LEU A 92 -1.79 17.91 37.42
C LEU A 92 -2.95 17.29 36.63
N LYS A 93 -4.02 16.84 37.29
CA LYS A 93 -5.26 16.40 36.59
C LYS A 93 -5.88 17.53 35.76
N ILE A 94 -5.99 18.73 36.32
CA ILE A 94 -6.50 19.92 35.60
C ILE A 94 -5.59 20.30 34.43
N GLN A 95 -4.27 20.15 34.56
CA GLN A 95 -3.31 20.38 33.46
C GLN A 95 -3.47 19.33 32.35
N ILE A 96 -3.60 18.04 32.71
CA ILE A 96 -3.85 16.95 31.77
C ILE A 96 -5.16 17.18 31.00
N GLU A 97 -6.24 17.55 31.69
CA GLU A 97 -7.53 17.82 31.03
C GLU A 97 -7.43 19.04 30.08
N LYS A 98 -6.77 20.13 30.51
CA LYS A 98 -6.51 21.30 29.64
C LYS A 98 -5.71 20.93 28.39
N LEU A 99 -4.70 20.06 28.52
CA LEU A 99 -3.91 19.57 27.39
C LEU A 99 -4.74 18.66 26.47
N GLN A 100 -5.56 17.76 27.03
CA GLN A 100 -6.48 16.93 26.25
C GLN A 100 -7.51 17.79 25.48
N GLN A 101 -8.07 18.83 26.12
CA GLN A 101 -8.95 19.78 25.45
C GLN A 101 -8.24 20.60 24.35
N ALA A 102 -6.95 20.92 24.52
CA ALA A 102 -6.15 21.58 23.49
C ALA A 102 -5.88 20.65 22.29
N VAL A 103 -5.44 19.41 22.55
CA VAL A 103 -5.21 18.37 21.53
C VAL A 103 -6.51 18.06 20.76
N ASN A 104 -7.65 17.95 21.44
CA ASN A 104 -8.94 17.70 20.78
C ASN A 104 -9.35 18.87 19.86
N LYS A 105 -9.08 20.13 20.24
CA LYS A 105 -9.29 21.29 19.37
C LYS A 105 -8.34 21.28 18.18
N GLU A 106 -7.07 20.93 18.40
CA GLU A 106 -6.07 20.82 17.33
C GLU A 106 -6.46 19.73 16.32
N ILE A 107 -6.90 18.55 16.79
CA ILE A 107 -7.47 17.48 15.95
C ILE A 107 -8.64 18.00 15.12
N GLN A 108 -9.62 18.67 15.73
CA GLN A 108 -10.78 19.24 15.02
C GLN A 108 -10.36 20.28 13.96
N THR A 109 -9.39 21.16 14.26
CA THR A 109 -8.88 22.11 13.25
C THR A 109 -8.12 21.42 12.12
N ARG A 110 -7.32 20.39 12.42
CA ARG A 110 -6.61 19.58 11.43
C ARG A 110 -7.59 18.82 10.53
N GLU A 111 -8.65 18.26 11.10
CA GLU A 111 -9.73 17.60 10.36
C GLU A 111 -10.50 18.60 9.49
N GLY A 112 -10.84 19.78 10.01
CA GLY A 112 -11.46 20.85 9.22
C GLY A 112 -10.62 21.27 8.02
N LEU A 113 -9.31 21.49 8.23
CA LEU A 113 -8.36 21.77 7.16
C LEU A 113 -8.25 20.61 6.16
N GLN A 114 -8.17 19.36 6.62
CA GLN A 114 -8.15 18.19 5.73
C GLN A 114 -9.43 18.07 4.89
N HIS A 115 -10.60 18.41 5.43
CA HIS A 115 -11.84 18.47 4.65
C HIS A 115 -11.81 19.58 3.60
N GLN A 116 -11.31 20.77 3.94
CA GLN A 116 -11.12 21.87 2.98
C GLN A 116 -10.13 21.51 1.86
N TYR A 117 -9.01 20.84 2.18
CA TYR A 117 -8.07 20.36 1.16
C TYR A 117 -8.69 19.28 0.26
N LYS A 118 -9.43 18.32 0.83
CA LYS A 118 -10.19 17.31 0.07
C LYS A 118 -11.27 17.93 -0.82
N GLN A 119 -11.91 19.02 -0.38
CA GLN A 119 -12.88 19.77 -1.17
C GLN A 119 -12.21 20.49 -2.35
N ARG A 120 -11.15 21.28 -2.09
CA ARG A 120 -10.40 21.97 -3.16
C ARG A 120 -9.82 21.01 -4.19
N LEU A 121 -9.37 19.82 -3.77
CA LEU A 121 -8.91 18.78 -4.69
C LEU A 121 -10.03 18.34 -5.65
N LYS A 122 -11.26 18.13 -5.13
CA LYS A 122 -12.44 17.78 -5.94
C LYS A 122 -12.88 18.93 -6.85
N GLU A 123 -12.80 20.17 -6.37
CA GLU A 123 -13.10 21.36 -7.16
C GLU A 123 -12.14 21.47 -8.36
N HIS A 124 -10.82 21.34 -8.13
CA HIS A 124 -9.82 21.32 -9.20
C HIS A 124 -9.92 20.09 -10.12
N GLN A 125 -10.30 18.91 -9.60
CA GLN A 125 -10.60 17.74 -10.45
C GLN A 125 -11.76 18.04 -11.41
N LEU A 126 -12.85 18.61 -10.90
CA LEU A 126 -14.03 18.98 -11.68
C LEU A 126 -13.78 20.16 -12.64
N GLU A 127 -12.88 21.08 -12.31
CA GLU A 127 -12.36 22.10 -13.23
C GLU A 127 -11.55 21.47 -14.37
N LEU A 128 -10.65 20.53 -14.07
CA LEU A 128 -9.87 19.81 -15.07
C LEU A 128 -10.76 18.93 -15.98
N GLU A 129 -11.81 18.30 -15.45
CA GLU A 129 -12.80 17.54 -16.22
C GLU A 129 -13.62 18.44 -17.15
N LYS A 130 -14.03 19.64 -16.69
CA LYS A 130 -14.66 20.66 -17.54
C LYS A 130 -13.73 21.15 -18.65
N MET A 131 -12.46 21.41 -18.34
CA MET A 131 -11.48 21.84 -19.34
C MET A 131 -11.16 20.73 -20.35
N ARG A 132 -11.07 19.47 -19.91
CA ARG A 132 -10.93 18.30 -20.79
C ARG A 132 -12.12 18.16 -21.71
N SER A 133 -13.34 18.03 -21.18
CA SER A 133 -14.56 17.88 -21.99
C SER A 133 -14.81 19.05 -22.95
N SER A 134 -14.45 20.30 -22.58
CA SER A 134 -14.46 21.43 -23.51
C SER A 134 -13.47 21.24 -24.67
N LYS A 135 -12.24 20.78 -24.39
CA LYS A 135 -11.19 20.56 -25.39
C LYS A 135 -11.43 19.31 -26.25
N ASP A 136 -11.95 18.24 -25.68
CA ASP A 136 -12.41 17.06 -26.42
C ASP A 136 -13.53 17.46 -27.39
N GLY A 137 -14.50 18.28 -26.92
CA GLY A 137 -15.54 18.85 -27.77
C GLY A 137 -15.05 19.88 -28.80
N GLU A 138 -13.90 20.52 -28.62
CA GLU A 138 -13.23 21.33 -29.67
C GLU A 138 -12.57 20.42 -30.70
N ILE A 139 -11.86 19.38 -30.25
CA ILE A 139 -11.23 18.37 -31.10
C ILE A 139 -12.26 17.65 -31.98
N ASP A 140 -13.43 17.30 -31.43
CA ASP A 140 -14.50 16.64 -32.21
C ASP A 140 -15.14 17.58 -33.24
N ARG A 141 -15.33 18.87 -32.92
CA ARG A 141 -15.72 19.87 -33.93
C ARG A 141 -14.68 20.00 -35.05
N HIS A 142 -13.40 20.04 -34.72
CA HIS A 142 -12.33 20.07 -35.73
C HIS A 142 -12.24 18.77 -36.53
N ARG A 143 -12.50 17.60 -35.94
CA ARG A 143 -12.62 16.31 -36.66
C ARG A 143 -13.79 16.33 -37.63
N GLU A 144 -14.97 16.75 -37.18
CA GLU A 144 -16.15 16.90 -38.03
C GLU A 144 -15.86 17.82 -39.22
N ASP A 145 -15.29 19.00 -38.99
CA ASP A 145 -15.03 19.99 -40.04
C ASP A 145 -13.93 19.52 -41.01
N TYR A 146 -12.91 18.83 -40.52
CA TYR A 146 -11.94 18.14 -41.36
C TYR A 146 -12.59 17.04 -42.21
N GLU A 147 -13.50 16.23 -41.66
CA GLU A 147 -14.23 15.25 -42.46
C GLU A 147 -15.23 15.89 -43.44
N LYS A 148 -15.88 17.02 -43.09
CA LYS A 148 -16.74 17.80 -44.01
C LYS A 148 -15.91 18.31 -45.19
N LEU A 149 -14.73 18.88 -44.93
CA LEU A 149 -13.79 19.33 -45.96
C LEU A 149 -13.27 18.16 -46.80
N LYS A 150 -12.88 17.05 -46.17
CA LYS A 150 -12.47 15.83 -46.87
C LYS A 150 -13.56 15.34 -47.83
N ARG A 151 -14.81 15.23 -47.37
CA ARG A 151 -15.99 14.87 -48.20
C ARG A 151 -16.33 15.91 -49.29
N GLN A 152 -15.82 17.14 -49.20
CA GLN A 152 -15.92 18.13 -50.29
C GLN A 152 -14.81 17.93 -51.32
N LEU A 153 -13.57 17.67 -50.88
CA LEU A 153 -12.43 17.41 -51.75
C LEU A 153 -12.58 16.09 -52.51
N GLU A 154 -13.03 15.02 -51.86
CA GLU A 154 -13.31 13.72 -52.49
C GLU A 154 -14.36 13.84 -53.60
N ARG A 155 -15.41 14.66 -53.40
CA ARG A 155 -16.40 14.95 -54.45
C ARG A 155 -15.82 15.78 -55.59
N LYS A 156 -15.04 16.83 -55.31
CA LYS A 156 -14.36 17.62 -56.35
C LYS A 156 -13.38 16.78 -57.19
N ILE A 157 -12.73 15.80 -56.57
CA ILE A 157 -11.89 14.83 -57.29
C ILE A 157 -12.76 13.97 -58.22
N GLN A 158 -13.85 13.40 -57.73
CA GLN A 158 -14.79 12.60 -58.55
C GLN A 158 -15.45 13.41 -59.68
N GLU A 159 -15.78 14.68 -59.42
CA GLU A 159 -16.30 15.64 -60.41
C GLU A 159 -15.28 15.86 -61.54
N VAL A 160 -14.02 16.18 -61.20
CA VAL A 160 -12.93 16.40 -62.17
C VAL A 160 -12.48 15.10 -62.88
N GLU A 161 -12.50 13.95 -62.19
CA GLU A 161 -12.25 12.64 -62.80
C GLU A 161 -13.35 12.28 -63.81
N GLY A 162 -14.60 12.64 -63.52
CA GLY A 162 -15.74 12.53 -64.44
C GLY A 162 -15.60 13.43 -65.66
N GLU A 163 -15.30 14.72 -65.47
CA GLU A 163 -15.04 15.68 -66.56
C GLU A 163 -13.87 15.23 -67.44
N LEU A 164 -12.78 14.75 -66.86
CA LEU A 164 -11.63 14.21 -67.59
C LEU A 164 -11.97 12.89 -68.32
N GLY A 165 -12.87 12.08 -67.76
CA GLY A 165 -13.42 10.90 -68.42
C GLY A 165 -14.22 11.25 -69.67
N LEU A 166 -15.10 12.26 -69.57
CA LEU A 166 -15.88 12.78 -70.68
C LEU A 166 -14.97 13.39 -71.77
N GLN A 167 -14.02 14.26 -71.41
CA GLN A 167 -13.07 14.85 -72.38
C GLN A 167 -12.26 13.79 -73.14
N LYS A 168 -11.86 12.70 -72.48
CA LYS A 168 -11.20 11.56 -73.15
C LYS A 168 -12.15 10.84 -74.10
N GLN A 169 -13.40 10.64 -73.70
CA GLN A 169 -14.41 9.99 -74.55
C GLN A 169 -14.76 10.84 -75.78
N GLU A 170 -14.95 12.16 -75.60
CA GLU A 170 -15.17 13.13 -76.68
C GLU A 170 -14.00 13.13 -77.67
N LEU A 171 -12.76 13.25 -77.17
CA LEU A 171 -11.56 13.26 -78.02
C LEU A 171 -11.36 11.92 -78.77
N MET A 172 -11.68 10.77 -78.14
CA MET A 172 -11.68 9.48 -78.85
C MET A 172 -12.74 9.44 -79.95
N MET A 173 -13.95 9.96 -79.71
CA MET A 173 -15.01 10.06 -80.71
C MET A 173 -14.61 10.99 -81.88
N GLU A 174 -13.97 12.13 -81.60
CA GLU A 174 -13.44 13.03 -82.63
C GLU A 174 -12.36 12.35 -83.48
N PHE A 175 -11.42 11.62 -82.87
CA PHE A 175 -10.42 10.84 -83.59
C PHE A 175 -11.05 9.73 -84.44
N ASP A 176 -12.02 8.98 -83.90
CA ASP A 176 -12.75 7.95 -84.64
C ASP A 176 -13.48 8.51 -85.87
N ILE A 177 -14.14 9.66 -85.70
CA ILE A 177 -14.85 10.37 -86.78
C ILE A 177 -13.85 10.85 -87.84
N GLU A 178 -12.72 11.43 -87.44
CA GLU A 178 -11.70 11.94 -88.37
C GLU A 178 -10.93 10.82 -89.09
N MET A 179 -10.69 9.68 -88.43
CA MET A 179 -10.16 8.48 -89.06
C MET A 179 -11.13 7.93 -90.11
N LYS A 180 -12.42 7.77 -89.76
CA LYS A 180 -13.46 7.32 -90.71
C LYS A 180 -13.59 8.25 -91.92
N LYS A 181 -13.46 9.57 -91.74
CA LYS A 181 -13.39 10.54 -92.86
C LYS A 181 -12.19 10.28 -93.75
N ARG A 182 -10.98 10.16 -93.20
CA ARG A 182 -9.76 9.93 -94.01
C ARG A 182 -9.79 8.59 -94.72
N GLU A 183 -10.30 7.55 -94.09
CA GLU A 183 -10.54 6.27 -94.76
C GLU A 183 -11.54 6.38 -95.92
N HIS A 184 -12.57 7.22 -95.81
CA HIS A 184 -13.52 7.49 -96.89
C HIS A 184 -12.89 8.34 -98.00
N GLU A 185 -12.09 9.37 -97.66
CA GLU A 185 -11.36 10.19 -98.61
C GLU A 185 -10.33 9.37 -99.40
N PHE A 186 -9.58 8.47 -98.75
CA PHE A 186 -8.67 7.56 -99.45
C PHE A 186 -9.41 6.55 -100.33
N ARG A 187 -10.59 6.04 -99.91
CA ARG A 187 -11.45 5.22 -100.77
C ARG A 187 -11.88 5.98 -102.03
N LEU A 188 -12.40 7.20 -101.87
CA LEU A 188 -12.81 8.05 -102.98
C LEU A 188 -11.64 8.39 -103.94
N GLN A 189 -10.46 8.68 -103.39
CA GLN A 189 -9.25 8.92 -104.21
C GLN A 189 -8.81 7.68 -104.99
N MET A 190 -8.95 6.47 -104.43
CA MET A 190 -8.66 5.23 -105.14
C MET A 190 -9.65 5.00 -106.29
N ASP A 191 -10.94 5.26 -106.08
CA ASP A 191 -11.97 5.16 -107.12
C ASP A 191 -11.75 6.21 -108.22
N GLU A 192 -11.49 7.48 -107.86
CA GLU A 192 -11.16 8.56 -108.79
C GLU A 192 -9.92 8.21 -109.65
N MET A 193 -8.83 7.74 -109.03
CA MET A 193 -7.63 7.32 -109.76
C MET A 193 -7.89 6.10 -110.65
N GLY A 194 -8.75 5.16 -110.24
CA GLY A 194 -9.23 4.07 -111.07
C GLY A 194 -9.90 4.57 -112.35
N THR A 195 -10.81 5.54 -112.26
CA THR A 195 -11.44 6.14 -113.45
C THR A 195 -10.44 6.92 -114.32
N LEU A 196 -9.47 7.60 -113.71
CA LEU A 196 -8.44 8.33 -114.43
C LEU A 196 -7.53 7.40 -115.25
N VAL A 197 -7.08 6.30 -114.66
CA VAL A 197 -6.25 5.28 -115.33
C VAL A 197 -6.98 4.69 -116.54
N LEU A 198 -8.25 4.30 -116.38
CA LEU A 198 -9.09 3.81 -117.49
C LEU A 198 -9.21 4.85 -118.62
N SER A 199 -9.35 6.15 -118.28
CA SER A 199 -9.39 7.22 -119.28
C SER A 199 -8.06 7.40 -120.03
N HIS A 200 -6.93 7.27 -119.34
CA HIS A 200 -5.60 7.36 -119.94
C HIS A 200 -5.28 6.15 -120.83
N GLU A 201 -5.66 4.93 -120.44
CA GLU A 201 -5.54 3.75 -121.30
C GLU A 201 -6.27 3.93 -122.64
N LEU A 202 -7.50 4.47 -122.60
CA LEU A 202 -8.26 4.77 -123.81
C LEU A 202 -7.58 5.85 -124.67
N LYS A 203 -6.97 6.86 -124.05
CA LYS A 203 -6.27 7.93 -124.77
C LYS A 203 -4.94 7.49 -125.39
N VAL A 204 -4.18 6.62 -124.72
CA VAL A 204 -2.95 6.02 -125.30
C VAL A 204 -3.30 5.23 -126.57
N LYS A 205 -4.37 4.42 -126.54
CA LYS A 205 -4.89 3.65 -127.69
C LYS A 205 -5.33 4.51 -128.88
N LEU A 206 -5.49 5.83 -128.70
CA LEU A 206 -5.70 6.80 -129.78
C LEU A 206 -4.37 7.40 -130.26
N LEU A 207 -3.56 7.95 -129.36
CA LEU A 207 -2.29 8.63 -129.68
C LEU A 207 -1.30 7.72 -130.44
N THR A 208 -1.28 6.41 -130.17
CA THR A 208 -0.46 5.46 -130.93
C THR A 208 -0.74 5.50 -132.44
N LYS A 209 -1.99 5.76 -132.85
CA LYS A 209 -2.39 5.83 -134.27
C LYS A 209 -1.97 7.15 -134.94
N GLU A 210 -1.79 8.22 -134.16
CA GLU A 210 -1.39 9.54 -134.66
C GLU A 210 0.12 9.62 -134.90
N LEU A 211 0.92 8.93 -134.07
CA LEU A 211 2.39 8.87 -134.19
C LEU A 211 2.88 8.08 -135.42
N ASP A 212 2.04 7.26 -136.05
CA ASP A 212 2.38 6.57 -137.28
C ASP A 212 2.49 7.55 -138.47
N VAL A 213 1.58 8.52 -138.55
CA VAL A 213 1.49 9.51 -139.63
C VAL A 213 2.64 10.54 -139.57
N LEU A 214 3.05 10.95 -138.37
CA LEU A 214 4.06 12.00 -138.21
C LEU A 214 5.48 11.56 -138.59
N ARG A 215 5.78 10.26 -138.53
CA ARG A 215 7.12 9.72 -138.83
C ARG A 215 7.56 9.95 -140.28
N GLU A 216 6.61 10.02 -141.22
CA GLU A 216 6.90 10.31 -142.64
C GLU A 216 7.38 11.74 -142.89
N THR A 217 7.08 12.68 -141.98
CA THR A 217 7.44 14.11 -142.15
C THR A 217 8.84 14.47 -141.63
N GLY A 218 9.36 13.74 -140.63
CA GLY A 218 10.56 14.13 -139.88
C GLY A 218 11.88 14.04 -140.65
N ILE A 219 11.92 13.34 -141.79
CA ILE A 219 13.12 13.21 -142.61
C ILE A 219 13.56 14.57 -143.18
N LYS A 220 12.62 15.48 -143.45
CA LYS A 220 12.88 16.79 -144.09
C LYS A 220 13.35 17.88 -143.13
N THR A 221 13.35 17.64 -141.82
CA THR A 221 13.80 18.62 -140.82
C THR A 221 15.27 18.51 -140.46
N ALA A 222 15.93 17.38 -140.75
CA ALA A 222 17.30 17.11 -140.34
C ALA A 222 18.33 18.10 -140.90
N GLU A 223 18.15 18.57 -142.14
CA GLU A 223 19.07 19.50 -142.82
C GLU A 223 19.12 20.89 -142.15
N SER A 224 18.09 21.26 -141.37
CA SER A 224 18.09 22.51 -140.59
C SER A 224 18.92 22.43 -139.30
N LEU A 225 19.19 21.23 -138.78
CA LEU A 225 19.85 21.01 -137.50
C LEU A 225 21.32 21.45 -137.51
N GLN A 226 22.02 21.23 -138.62
CA GLN A 226 23.48 21.46 -138.75
C GLN A 226 23.88 22.93 -138.53
N THR A 227 22.97 23.88 -138.79
CA THR A 227 23.22 25.31 -138.50
C THR A 227 23.07 25.68 -137.02
N ALA A 228 22.36 24.88 -136.22
CA ALA A 228 22.21 25.09 -134.78
C ALA A 228 23.40 24.54 -133.98
N GLU A 229 24.11 23.52 -134.49
CA GLU A 229 25.23 22.87 -133.81
C GLU A 229 26.38 23.84 -133.49
N ALA A 230 26.64 24.81 -134.38
CA ALA A 230 27.68 25.83 -134.18
C ALA A 230 27.43 26.71 -132.95
N ALA A 231 26.18 27.05 -132.63
CA ALA A 231 25.83 27.92 -131.50
C ALA A 231 26.01 27.23 -130.13
N ASN A 232 25.89 25.90 -130.07
CA ASN A 232 26.04 25.14 -128.82
C ASN A 232 27.48 25.21 -128.26
N VAL A 233 28.49 25.33 -129.14
CA VAL A 233 29.92 25.34 -128.75
C VAL A 233 30.29 26.57 -127.90
N GLU A 234 29.58 27.69 -128.04
CA GLU A 234 29.82 28.88 -127.21
C GLU A 234 29.07 28.82 -125.88
N LEU A 235 27.84 28.30 -125.88
CA LEU A 235 27.09 28.02 -124.65
C LEU A 235 27.85 27.04 -123.74
N GLU A 236 28.52 26.03 -124.31
CA GLU A 236 29.39 25.12 -123.56
C GLU A 236 30.49 25.83 -122.76
N LYS A 237 31.10 26.89 -123.31
CA LYS A 237 32.18 27.64 -122.63
C LYS A 237 31.62 28.38 -121.41
N MET A 238 30.47 29.03 -121.55
CA MET A 238 29.77 29.70 -120.45
C MET A 238 29.32 28.72 -119.36
N VAL A 239 28.79 27.56 -119.76
CA VAL A 239 28.42 26.48 -118.83
C VAL A 239 29.65 25.95 -118.07
N LYS A 240 30.81 25.83 -118.72
CA LYS A 240 32.06 25.42 -118.06
C LYS A 240 32.52 26.45 -117.02
N HIS A 241 32.42 27.75 -117.29
CA HIS A 241 32.77 28.80 -116.31
C HIS A 241 31.82 28.79 -115.09
N ARG A 242 30.50 28.79 -115.29
CA ARG A 242 29.51 28.69 -114.20
C ARG A 242 29.67 27.42 -113.36
N LYS A 243 30.10 26.30 -113.97
CA LYS A 243 30.42 25.05 -113.25
C LYS A 243 31.65 25.16 -112.33
N TRP A 244 32.55 26.12 -112.51
CA TRP A 244 33.65 26.35 -111.58
C TRP A 244 33.21 27.24 -110.41
N GLU A 245 32.53 28.36 -110.67
CA GLU A 245 31.95 29.20 -109.60
C GLU A 245 31.05 28.39 -108.64
N LEU A 246 30.23 27.48 -109.18
CA LEU A 246 29.38 26.60 -108.38
C LEU A 246 30.18 25.60 -107.53
N LYS A 247 31.36 25.14 -107.98
CA LYS A 247 32.26 24.30 -107.18
C LYS A 247 32.92 25.11 -106.06
N ASP A 248 33.34 26.33 -106.34
CA ASP A 248 34.00 27.18 -105.33
C ASP A 248 32.99 27.60 -104.24
N ILE A 249 31.76 27.96 -104.64
CA ILE A 249 30.64 28.22 -103.72
C ILE A 249 30.26 26.95 -102.95
N ALA A 250 30.30 25.76 -103.57
CA ALA A 250 30.08 24.49 -102.86
C ALA A 250 31.20 24.23 -101.83
N ALA A 251 32.47 24.37 -102.21
CA ALA A 251 33.61 24.18 -101.31
C ALA A 251 33.58 25.14 -100.10
N VAL A 252 33.21 26.40 -100.30
CA VAL A 252 33.01 27.37 -99.20
C VAL A 252 31.84 26.97 -98.31
N LYS A 253 30.73 26.50 -98.89
CA LYS A 253 29.58 25.97 -98.11
C LYS A 253 29.96 24.71 -97.34
N ASP A 254 30.68 23.78 -97.94
CA ASP A 254 31.12 22.54 -97.30
C ASP A 254 32.15 22.80 -96.19
N ALA A 255 33.05 23.77 -96.38
CA ALA A 255 33.94 24.25 -95.31
C ALA A 255 33.14 24.83 -94.13
N ARG A 256 32.12 25.66 -94.39
CA ARG A 256 31.24 26.21 -93.35
C ARG A 256 30.35 25.15 -92.70
N ILE A 257 29.86 24.16 -93.46
CA ILE A 257 29.12 23.00 -92.94
C ILE A 257 30.03 22.16 -92.05
N LYS A 258 31.31 21.97 -92.42
CA LYS A 258 32.30 21.28 -91.59
C LYS A 258 32.62 22.06 -90.31
N GLU A 259 32.78 23.38 -90.39
CA GLU A 259 32.95 24.25 -89.22
C GLU A 259 31.76 24.16 -88.25
N LEU A 260 30.53 24.21 -88.78
CA LEU A 260 29.31 24.09 -87.97
C LEU A 260 29.13 22.68 -87.40
N LYS A 261 29.47 21.62 -88.14
CA LYS A 261 29.50 20.24 -87.63
C LYS A 261 30.54 20.06 -86.53
N ASN A 262 31.73 20.66 -86.67
CA ASN A 262 32.76 20.65 -85.63
C ASN A 262 32.28 21.37 -84.36
N LYS A 263 31.71 22.57 -84.48
CA LYS A 263 31.14 23.31 -83.34
C LYS A 263 29.98 22.57 -82.68
N LEU A 264 29.11 21.94 -83.45
CA LEU A 264 28.05 21.08 -82.92
C LEU A 264 28.64 19.87 -82.16
N HIS A 265 29.71 19.26 -82.68
CA HIS A 265 30.39 18.15 -82.02
C HIS A 265 31.16 18.56 -80.76
N GLU A 266 31.83 19.71 -80.77
CA GLU A 266 32.48 20.33 -79.60
C GLU A 266 31.44 20.62 -78.49
N ILE A 267 30.29 21.19 -78.87
CA ILE A 267 29.16 21.41 -77.97
C ILE A 267 28.62 20.07 -77.44
N GLN A 268 28.34 19.09 -78.29
CA GLN A 268 27.90 17.75 -77.87
C GLN A 268 28.91 17.06 -76.93
N LEU A 269 30.21 17.25 -77.15
CA LEU A 269 31.27 16.74 -76.29
C LEU A 269 31.32 17.47 -74.94
N SER A 270 31.05 18.78 -74.90
CA SER A 270 30.92 19.53 -73.65
C SER A 270 29.68 19.11 -72.85
N TRP A 271 28.51 18.98 -73.49
CA TRP A 271 27.29 18.47 -72.85
C TRP A 271 27.49 17.07 -72.28
N LYS A 272 28.12 16.14 -73.01
CA LYS A 272 28.43 14.79 -72.48
C LYS A 272 29.36 14.83 -71.28
N LYS A 273 30.44 15.62 -71.33
CA LYS A 273 31.36 15.78 -70.18
C LYS A 273 30.64 16.36 -68.98
N GLU A 274 29.79 17.36 -69.19
CA GLU A 274 29.04 18.01 -68.13
C GLU A 274 27.98 17.08 -67.53
N GLU A 275 27.24 16.34 -68.37
CA GLU A 275 26.33 15.24 -67.99
C GLU A 275 27.07 14.19 -67.14
N GLU A 276 28.22 13.68 -67.59
CA GLU A 276 29.03 12.76 -66.80
C GLU A 276 29.48 13.37 -65.46
N THR A 277 29.76 14.68 -65.38
CA THR A 277 30.05 15.30 -64.07
C THR A 277 28.81 15.43 -63.19
N PHE A 278 27.62 15.63 -63.76
CA PHE A 278 26.37 15.59 -63.01
C PHE A 278 26.05 14.18 -62.52
N GLN A 279 26.26 13.14 -63.35
CA GLN A 279 26.17 11.74 -62.96
C GLN A 279 27.15 11.42 -61.82
N ARG A 280 28.44 11.76 -61.96
CA ARG A 280 29.46 11.56 -60.88
C ARG A 280 29.11 12.30 -59.58
N LYS A 281 28.60 13.54 -59.66
CA LYS A 281 28.10 14.30 -58.49
C LYS A 281 26.88 13.63 -57.86
N HIS A 282 25.93 13.17 -58.68
CA HIS A 282 24.75 12.45 -58.20
C HIS A 282 25.17 11.17 -57.48
N GLU A 283 26.02 10.33 -58.09
CA GLU A 283 26.57 9.12 -57.46
C GLU A 283 27.31 9.42 -56.15
N GLN A 284 28.03 10.56 -56.05
CA GLN A 284 28.70 10.95 -54.81
C GLN A 284 27.70 11.32 -53.71
N LEU A 285 26.66 12.10 -54.02
CA LEU A 285 25.55 12.36 -53.09
C LEU A 285 24.83 11.06 -52.70
N ASP A 286 24.68 10.14 -53.65
CA ASP A 286 24.10 8.80 -53.47
C ASP A 286 24.95 7.89 -52.56
N ARG A 287 26.29 7.98 -52.64
CA ARG A 287 27.23 7.31 -51.73
C ARG A 287 27.12 7.93 -50.34
N PHE A 288 27.22 9.25 -50.22
CA PHE A 288 27.07 9.95 -48.94
C PHE A 288 25.72 9.68 -48.27
N ALA A 289 24.62 9.61 -49.02
CA ALA A 289 23.31 9.23 -48.49
C ALA A 289 23.34 7.82 -47.89
N ARG A 290 23.85 6.83 -48.64
CA ARG A 290 24.00 5.45 -48.14
C ARG A 290 24.94 5.35 -46.93
N GLU A 291 26.01 6.15 -46.87
CA GLU A 291 26.92 6.24 -45.73
C GLU A 291 26.28 6.89 -44.50
N ARG A 292 25.42 7.91 -44.67
CA ARG A 292 24.60 8.47 -43.60
C ARG A 292 23.56 7.45 -43.12
N ASP A 293 22.87 6.76 -44.01
CA ASP A 293 21.91 5.71 -43.66
C ASP A 293 22.58 4.53 -42.94
N ALA A 294 23.78 4.13 -43.37
CA ALA A 294 24.57 3.10 -42.70
C ALA A 294 25.01 3.53 -41.29
N ALA A 295 25.52 4.76 -41.13
CA ALA A 295 25.87 5.31 -39.82
C ALA A 295 24.65 5.50 -38.90
N LEU A 296 23.48 5.84 -39.45
CA LEU A 296 22.22 5.91 -38.71
C LEU A 296 21.69 4.52 -38.33
N LYS A 297 21.95 3.48 -39.14
CA LYS A 297 21.63 2.09 -38.78
C LYS A 297 22.51 1.60 -37.64
N THR A 298 23.84 1.74 -37.73
CA THR A 298 24.74 1.31 -36.65
C THR A 298 24.53 2.10 -35.36
N MET A 299 24.18 3.39 -35.44
CA MET A 299 23.77 4.17 -34.28
C MET A 299 22.45 3.67 -33.65
N LYS A 300 21.45 3.31 -34.48
CA LYS A 300 20.19 2.72 -33.99
C LYS A 300 20.40 1.33 -33.39
N GLU A 301 21.21 0.49 -34.02
CA GLU A 301 21.58 -0.84 -33.53
C GLU A 301 22.32 -0.75 -32.19
N ALA A 302 23.25 0.20 -32.04
CA ALA A 302 23.93 0.49 -30.78
C ALA A 302 22.96 1.01 -29.69
N HIS A 303 21.99 1.86 -30.04
CA HIS A 303 20.96 2.30 -29.09
C HIS A 303 20.00 1.18 -28.70
N ILE A 304 19.56 0.33 -29.64
CA ILE A 304 18.73 -0.85 -29.35
C ILE A 304 19.49 -1.81 -28.42
N ALA A 305 20.80 -2.00 -28.61
CA ALA A 305 21.63 -2.78 -27.70
C ALA A 305 21.75 -2.13 -26.30
N GLN A 306 21.86 -0.80 -26.21
CA GLN A 306 21.83 -0.08 -24.94
C GLN A 306 20.48 -0.19 -24.23
N GLU A 307 19.37 -0.06 -24.96
CA GLU A 307 18.01 -0.25 -24.48
C GLU A 307 17.82 -1.68 -23.94
N GLN A 308 18.24 -2.70 -24.69
CA GLN A 308 18.20 -4.10 -24.23
C GLN A 308 19.04 -4.34 -22.97
N VAL A 309 20.21 -3.72 -22.85
CA VAL A 309 21.03 -3.80 -21.61
C VAL A 309 20.34 -3.11 -20.43
N LEU A 310 19.74 -1.95 -20.64
CA LEU A 310 18.99 -1.23 -19.60
C LEU A 310 17.71 -1.99 -19.20
N GLU A 311 16.98 -2.57 -20.14
CA GLU A 311 15.84 -3.43 -19.85
C GLU A 311 16.27 -4.69 -19.07
N ASN A 312 17.41 -5.29 -19.39
CA ASN A 312 17.95 -6.43 -18.65
C ASN A 312 18.36 -6.04 -17.23
N GLN A 313 19.00 -4.88 -17.04
CA GLN A 313 19.26 -4.33 -15.70
C GLN A 313 17.97 -4.06 -14.93
N ILE A 314 16.90 -3.58 -15.59
CA ILE A 314 15.58 -3.41 -14.97
C ILE A 314 14.98 -4.77 -14.57
N ARG A 315 15.08 -5.80 -15.43
CA ARG A 315 14.63 -7.19 -15.12
C ARG A 315 15.41 -7.78 -13.94
N GLU A 316 16.73 -7.61 -13.91
CA GLU A 316 17.60 -8.05 -12.81
C GLU A 316 17.27 -7.34 -11.50
N LEU A 317 17.09 -6.01 -11.52
CA LEU A 317 16.69 -5.21 -10.36
C LEU A 317 15.27 -5.55 -9.87
N GLN A 318 14.35 -5.88 -10.79
CA GLN A 318 13.00 -6.34 -10.47
C GLN A 318 13.06 -7.70 -9.73
N VAL A 319 13.83 -8.67 -10.23
CA VAL A 319 14.04 -9.97 -9.57
C VAL A 319 14.80 -9.82 -8.24
N ALA A 320 15.79 -8.94 -8.16
CA ALA A 320 16.49 -8.62 -6.91
C ALA A 320 15.55 -8.01 -5.86
N LYS A 321 14.65 -7.10 -6.29
CA LYS A 321 13.59 -6.55 -5.43
C LYS A 321 12.63 -7.64 -4.97
N GLU A 322 12.11 -8.46 -5.88
CA GLU A 322 11.14 -9.51 -5.54
C GLU A 322 11.72 -10.58 -4.61
N THR A 323 12.98 -10.96 -4.82
CA THR A 323 13.70 -11.87 -3.90
C THR A 323 13.98 -11.24 -2.53
N LEU A 324 14.30 -9.94 -2.46
CA LEU A 324 14.41 -9.21 -1.19
C LEU A 324 13.06 -9.07 -0.47
N GLU A 325 11.96 -8.77 -1.17
CA GLU A 325 10.62 -8.75 -0.58
C GLU A 325 10.22 -10.15 -0.08
N MET A 326 10.54 -11.22 -0.82
CA MET A 326 10.28 -12.59 -0.39
C MET A 326 11.14 -12.99 0.82
N ALA A 327 12.40 -12.54 0.90
CA ALA A 327 13.23 -12.69 2.10
C ALA A 327 12.67 -11.89 3.28
N GLN A 328 12.21 -10.65 3.08
CA GLN A 328 11.55 -9.85 4.11
C GLN A 328 10.28 -10.53 4.63
N ARG A 329 9.40 -11.01 3.74
CA ARG A 329 8.18 -11.75 4.11
C ARG A 329 8.51 -13.01 4.92
N ARG A 330 9.54 -13.77 4.54
CA ARG A 330 10.03 -14.93 5.30
C ARG A 330 10.54 -14.55 6.69
N MET A 331 11.32 -13.48 6.80
CA MET A 331 11.84 -13.00 8.10
C MET A 331 10.74 -12.40 8.99
N GLN A 332 9.72 -11.77 8.41
CA GLN A 332 8.52 -11.33 9.13
C GLN A 332 7.69 -12.52 9.61
N TRP A 333 7.55 -13.56 8.78
CA TRP A 333 6.85 -14.79 9.15
C TRP A 333 7.56 -15.52 10.30
N THR A 334 8.86 -15.81 10.18
CA THR A 334 9.61 -16.48 11.27
C THR A 334 9.70 -15.62 12.53
N HIS A 335 9.70 -14.28 12.41
CA HIS A 335 9.56 -13.42 13.58
C HIS A 335 8.17 -13.56 14.22
N SER A 336 7.10 -13.62 13.43
CA SER A 336 5.73 -13.86 13.94
C SER A 336 5.60 -15.22 14.60
N ASP A 337 6.18 -16.28 14.02
CA ASP A 337 6.19 -17.63 14.62
C ASP A 337 6.93 -17.62 15.97
N THR A 338 8.13 -17.02 16.03
CA THR A 338 8.92 -16.92 17.29
C THR A 338 8.32 -15.96 18.33
N LEU A 339 7.37 -15.10 17.94
CA LEU A 339 6.52 -14.35 18.87
C LEU A 339 5.38 -15.24 19.39
N ALA A 340 4.66 -15.93 18.50
CA ALA A 340 3.59 -16.86 18.88
C ALA A 340 4.09 -18.01 19.78
N GLU A 341 5.30 -18.53 19.54
CA GLU A 341 5.97 -19.48 20.44
C GLU A 341 6.19 -18.89 21.84
N LYS A 342 6.65 -17.64 21.93
CA LYS A 342 6.88 -16.94 23.20
C LYS A 342 5.58 -16.66 23.92
N ASP A 343 4.57 -16.17 23.22
CA ASP A 343 3.24 -15.92 23.78
C ASP A 343 2.64 -17.24 24.30
N ALA A 344 2.77 -18.35 23.57
CA ALA A 344 2.37 -19.67 24.04
C ALA A 344 3.19 -20.18 25.25
N THR A 345 4.44 -19.74 25.45
CA THR A 345 5.17 -19.99 26.72
C THR A 345 4.72 -19.08 27.86
N ILE A 346 4.34 -17.83 27.55
CA ILE A 346 3.81 -16.88 28.53
C ILE A 346 2.43 -17.36 29.02
N GLU A 347 1.55 -17.84 28.13
CA GLU A 347 0.27 -18.47 28.48
C GLU A 347 0.46 -19.70 29.37
N LYS A 348 1.42 -20.58 29.05
CA LYS A 348 1.75 -21.74 29.91
C LYS A 348 2.19 -21.30 31.30
N LEU A 349 3.12 -20.36 31.41
CA LEU A 349 3.59 -19.82 32.69
C LEU A 349 2.48 -19.08 33.46
N GLN A 350 1.53 -18.43 32.77
CA GLN A 350 0.35 -17.85 33.39
C GLN A 350 -0.60 -18.94 33.93
N CYS A 351 -0.82 -20.03 33.19
CA CYS A 351 -1.61 -21.18 33.64
C CYS A 351 -0.94 -21.92 34.81
N GLU A 352 0.38 -22.10 34.79
CA GLU A 352 1.16 -22.63 35.92
C GLU A 352 1.06 -21.71 37.16
N MET A 353 1.16 -20.39 36.98
CA MET A 353 0.94 -19.43 38.07
C MET A 353 -0.52 -19.46 38.59
N GLN A 354 -1.52 -19.62 37.73
CA GLN A 354 -2.94 -19.70 38.13
C GLN A 354 -3.23 -21.01 38.88
N THR A 355 -2.75 -22.14 38.38
CA THR A 355 -2.88 -23.44 39.06
C THR A 355 -2.17 -23.44 40.40
N LEU A 356 -0.93 -22.93 40.48
CA LEU A 356 -0.22 -22.74 41.75
C LEU A 356 -0.98 -21.84 42.72
N LYS A 357 -1.55 -20.71 42.25
CA LYS A 357 -2.40 -19.84 43.09
C LYS A 357 -3.61 -20.61 43.62
N SER A 358 -4.37 -21.29 42.75
CA SER A 358 -5.53 -22.07 43.17
C SER A 358 -5.18 -23.22 44.14
N ALA A 359 -3.98 -23.80 44.03
CA ALA A 359 -3.48 -24.81 44.95
C ALA A 359 -3.08 -24.21 46.31
N TRP A 360 -2.46 -23.02 46.32
CA TRP A 360 -2.20 -22.26 47.55
C TRP A 360 -3.50 -21.80 48.23
N ASP A 361 -4.47 -21.30 47.47
CA ASP A 361 -5.79 -20.90 47.97
C ASP A 361 -6.55 -22.11 48.55
N ALA A 362 -6.49 -23.27 47.88
CA ALA A 362 -7.05 -24.52 48.39
C ALA A 362 -6.34 -25.03 49.66
N HIS A 363 -5.01 -24.88 49.75
CA HIS A 363 -4.23 -25.22 50.95
C HIS A 363 -4.52 -24.27 52.12
N ILE A 364 -4.71 -22.98 51.86
CA ILE A 364 -5.17 -21.99 52.86
C ILE A 364 -6.59 -22.33 53.32
N ALA A 365 -7.49 -22.66 52.39
CA ALA A 365 -8.84 -23.12 52.72
C ALA A 365 -8.83 -24.39 53.58
N GLN A 366 -8.00 -25.39 53.23
CA GLN A 366 -7.81 -26.61 54.04
C GLN A 366 -7.31 -26.26 55.44
N ILE A 367 -6.24 -25.48 55.59
CA ILE A 367 -5.71 -25.08 56.90
C ILE A 367 -6.76 -24.33 57.71
N SER A 368 -7.55 -23.44 57.11
CA SER A 368 -8.63 -22.74 57.81
C SER A 368 -9.72 -23.71 58.30
N SER A 369 -10.14 -24.67 57.46
CA SER A 369 -11.12 -25.69 57.81
C SER A 369 -10.60 -26.65 58.89
N GLU A 370 -9.32 -27.03 58.82
CA GLU A 370 -8.65 -27.82 59.86
C GLU A 370 -8.51 -27.07 61.18
N THR A 371 -8.26 -25.76 61.13
CA THR A 371 -8.17 -24.92 62.34
C THR A 371 -9.54 -24.82 62.99
N VAL A 372 -10.59 -24.51 62.23
CA VAL A 372 -11.97 -24.50 62.72
C VAL A 372 -12.42 -25.87 63.25
N SER A 373 -12.02 -26.98 62.62
CA SER A 373 -12.36 -28.31 63.14
C SER A 373 -11.62 -28.66 64.43
N LYS A 374 -10.35 -28.25 64.58
CA LYS A 374 -9.56 -28.37 65.82
C LYS A 374 -10.14 -27.47 66.92
N ASP A 375 -10.56 -26.25 66.60
CA ASP A 375 -11.23 -25.35 67.56
C ASP A 375 -12.59 -25.89 68.03
N LEU A 376 -13.39 -26.48 67.11
CA LEU A 376 -14.65 -27.15 67.46
C LEU A 376 -14.41 -28.38 68.35
N GLN A 377 -13.35 -29.16 68.08
CA GLN A 377 -12.94 -30.27 68.93
C GLN A 377 -12.48 -29.78 70.30
N LEU A 378 -11.62 -28.76 70.38
CA LEU A 378 -11.18 -28.14 71.64
C LEU A 378 -12.37 -27.61 72.45
N GLN A 379 -13.34 -26.95 71.80
CA GLN A 379 -14.58 -26.53 72.47
C GLN A 379 -15.43 -27.72 72.96
N SER A 380 -15.44 -28.87 72.27
CA SER A 380 -16.10 -30.09 72.76
C SER A 380 -15.38 -30.66 73.98
N MET A 381 -14.06 -30.81 73.91
CA MET A 381 -13.22 -31.27 75.01
C MET A 381 -13.33 -30.35 76.22
N GLN A 382 -13.39 -29.02 76.04
CA GLN A 382 -13.65 -28.06 77.12
C GLN A 382 -15.06 -28.21 77.71
N LYS A 383 -16.10 -28.44 76.89
CA LYS A 383 -17.46 -28.71 77.38
C LYS A 383 -17.52 -30.03 78.18
N GLU A 384 -16.73 -31.02 77.79
CA GLU A 384 -16.59 -32.29 78.53
C GLU A 384 -15.77 -32.14 79.81
N GLU A 385 -14.66 -31.41 79.79
CA GLU A 385 -13.87 -31.06 80.97
C GLU A 385 -14.71 -30.30 82.00
N MET A 386 -15.56 -29.36 81.55
CA MET A 386 -16.46 -28.60 82.43
C MET A 386 -17.59 -29.46 83.01
N LYS A 387 -18.12 -30.44 82.26
CA LYS A 387 -19.03 -31.46 82.79
C LYS A 387 -18.33 -32.31 83.85
N LEU A 388 -17.16 -32.85 83.53
CA LEU A 388 -16.37 -33.69 84.44
C LEU A 388 -15.97 -32.94 85.73
N LYS A 389 -15.64 -31.64 85.64
CA LYS A 389 -15.42 -30.78 86.81
C LYS A 389 -16.69 -30.64 87.67
N ALA A 390 -17.86 -30.42 87.05
CA ALA A 390 -19.14 -30.34 87.78
C ALA A 390 -19.52 -31.69 88.42
N ASP A 391 -19.28 -32.81 87.72
CA ASP A 391 -19.49 -34.16 88.23
C ASP A 391 -18.53 -34.49 89.39
N LEU A 392 -17.26 -34.11 89.29
CA LEU A 392 -16.26 -34.28 90.34
C LEU A 392 -16.61 -33.46 91.59
N VAL A 393 -17.08 -32.21 91.42
CA VAL A 393 -17.61 -31.39 92.52
C VAL A 393 -18.83 -32.04 93.18
N ARG A 394 -19.77 -32.60 92.40
CA ARG A 394 -20.92 -33.36 92.95
C ARG A 394 -20.44 -34.58 93.75
N CYS A 395 -19.55 -35.39 93.19
CA CYS A 395 -18.94 -36.53 93.88
C CYS A 395 -18.17 -36.11 95.15
N HIS A 396 -17.55 -34.93 95.17
CA HIS A 396 -16.89 -34.38 96.37
C HIS A 396 -17.92 -34.05 97.46
N GLN A 397 -19.01 -33.35 97.11
CA GLN A 397 -20.12 -33.05 98.03
C GLN A 397 -20.77 -34.33 98.57
N ASP A 398 -20.92 -35.37 97.76
CA ASP A 398 -21.45 -36.67 98.21
C ASP A 398 -20.44 -37.40 99.11
N LEU A 399 -19.14 -37.37 98.83
CA LEU A 399 -18.11 -37.86 99.74
C LEU A 399 -18.07 -37.08 101.08
N GLU A 400 -18.31 -35.78 101.08
CA GLU A 400 -18.46 -34.98 102.31
C GLU A 400 -19.72 -35.36 103.09
N ARG A 401 -20.86 -35.55 102.42
CA ARG A 401 -22.11 -36.07 103.03
C ARG A 401 -21.88 -37.45 103.66
N TYR A 402 -21.23 -38.38 102.96
CA TYR A 402 -20.93 -39.70 103.51
C TYR A 402 -19.93 -39.63 104.69
N LYS A 403 -18.91 -38.76 104.64
CA LYS A 403 -18.01 -38.51 105.78
C LYS A 403 -18.78 -37.98 107.00
N GLN A 404 -19.71 -37.05 106.81
CA GLN A 404 -20.55 -36.51 107.90
C GLN A 404 -21.51 -37.57 108.47
N GLN A 405 -22.13 -38.40 107.62
CA GLN A 405 -22.97 -39.51 108.06
C GLN A 405 -22.16 -40.54 108.86
N LEU A 406 -20.95 -40.87 108.39
CA LEU A 406 -20.04 -41.79 109.06
C LEU A 406 -19.52 -41.24 110.39
N SER A 407 -19.16 -39.95 110.47
CA SER A 407 -18.71 -39.34 111.73
C SER A 407 -19.82 -39.33 112.78
N GLN A 408 -21.06 -39.00 112.39
CA GLN A 408 -22.22 -39.14 113.28
C GLN A 408 -22.50 -40.61 113.65
N GLY A 409 -22.21 -41.57 112.76
CA GLY A 409 -22.28 -43.00 113.04
C GLY A 409 -21.31 -43.40 114.16
N VAL A 410 -20.04 -43.03 114.01
CA VAL A 410 -18.97 -43.26 115.01
C VAL A 410 -19.27 -42.52 116.33
N GLU A 411 -19.91 -41.36 116.31
CA GLU A 411 -20.35 -40.68 117.54
C GLU A 411 -21.49 -41.44 118.26
N ARG A 412 -22.48 -41.96 117.52
CA ARG A 412 -23.52 -42.83 118.10
C ARG A 412 -22.93 -44.12 118.66
N GLU A 413 -21.99 -44.74 117.95
CA GLU A 413 -21.27 -45.94 118.39
C GLU A 413 -20.50 -45.68 119.69
N ARG A 414 -19.69 -44.62 119.76
CA ARG A 414 -18.97 -44.20 120.99
C ARG A 414 -19.90 -43.92 122.18
N LEU A 415 -21.12 -43.43 121.93
CA LEU A 415 -22.11 -43.24 122.99
C LEU A 415 -22.68 -44.58 123.48
N LEU A 416 -22.92 -45.54 122.57
CA LEU A 416 -23.33 -46.90 122.91
C LEU A 416 -22.22 -47.68 123.63
N GLU A 417 -20.95 -47.52 123.24
CA GLU A 417 -19.79 -48.09 123.94
C GLU A 417 -19.70 -47.58 125.38
N ARG A 418 -19.82 -46.27 125.59
CA ARG A 418 -19.85 -45.66 126.94
C ARG A 418 -21.02 -46.19 127.77
N ALA A 419 -22.20 -46.33 127.19
CA ALA A 419 -23.37 -46.89 127.86
C ALA A 419 -23.17 -48.37 128.22
N LYS A 420 -22.57 -49.17 127.32
CA LYS A 420 -22.20 -50.57 127.57
C LYS A 420 -21.22 -50.71 128.73
N VAL A 421 -20.12 -49.95 128.72
CA VAL A 421 -19.12 -49.94 129.80
C VAL A 421 -19.74 -49.49 131.13
N GLN A 422 -20.64 -48.49 131.11
CA GLN A 422 -21.37 -48.08 132.32
C GLN A 422 -22.24 -49.21 132.90
N VAL A 423 -22.98 -49.93 132.04
CA VAL A 423 -23.80 -51.08 132.47
C VAL A 423 -22.93 -52.24 132.96
N GLU A 424 -21.77 -52.48 132.35
CA GLU A 424 -20.79 -53.49 132.80
C GLU A 424 -20.23 -53.13 134.19
N LEU A 425 -19.85 -51.87 134.42
CA LEU A 425 -19.40 -51.38 135.72
C LEU A 425 -20.51 -51.43 136.78
N ASP A 426 -21.74 -51.09 136.43
CA ASP A 426 -22.88 -51.15 137.36
C ASP A 426 -23.35 -52.58 137.63
N TRP A 427 -23.08 -53.53 136.74
CA TRP A 427 -23.22 -54.96 137.00
C TRP A 427 -22.10 -55.48 137.93
N GLN A 428 -20.84 -55.11 137.68
CA GLN A 428 -19.70 -55.45 138.57
C GLN A 428 -19.95 -54.98 140.01
N LYS A 429 -20.37 -53.71 140.21
CA LYS A 429 -20.74 -53.19 141.54
C LYS A 429 -21.87 -53.98 142.21
N ARG A 430 -22.84 -54.50 141.44
CA ARG A 430 -23.92 -55.34 141.98
C ARG A 430 -23.40 -56.72 142.39
N CYS A 431 -22.51 -57.32 141.60
CA CYS A 431 -21.83 -58.56 141.97
C CYS A 431 -21.01 -58.39 143.24
N GLU A 432 -20.10 -57.40 143.29
CA GLU A 432 -19.31 -57.09 144.48
C GLU A 432 -20.18 -56.83 145.71
N ASN A 433 -21.30 -56.11 145.57
CA ASN A 433 -22.19 -55.84 146.69
C ASN A 433 -22.97 -57.10 147.13
N ALA A 434 -23.35 -57.97 146.21
CA ALA A 434 -23.93 -59.27 146.53
C ALA A 434 -22.91 -60.18 147.24
N GLU A 435 -21.66 -60.21 146.78
CA GLU A 435 -20.54 -60.91 147.43
C GLU A 435 -20.32 -60.39 148.85
N ARG A 436 -20.21 -59.06 149.05
CA ARG A 436 -20.09 -58.44 150.38
C ARG A 436 -21.25 -58.84 151.31
N ILE A 437 -22.48 -58.89 150.80
CA ILE A 437 -23.65 -59.34 151.57
C ILE A 437 -23.58 -60.84 151.91
N GLN A 438 -23.03 -61.68 151.03
CA GLN A 438 -22.81 -63.10 151.34
C GLN A 438 -21.66 -63.29 152.34
N TYR A 439 -20.59 -62.50 152.24
CA TYR A 439 -19.51 -62.50 153.24
C TYR A 439 -20.03 -62.08 154.61
N GLN A 440 -20.80 -60.99 154.71
CA GLN A 440 -21.45 -60.56 155.96
C GLN A 440 -22.31 -61.68 156.59
N LYS A 441 -23.17 -62.33 155.79
CA LYS A 441 -23.96 -63.48 156.27
C LYS A 441 -23.09 -64.66 156.71
N SER A 442 -21.97 -64.91 156.04
CA SER A 442 -21.04 -65.96 156.44
C SER A 442 -20.32 -65.62 157.75
N GLU A 443 -19.97 -64.36 157.98
CA GLU A 443 -19.41 -63.88 159.25
C GLU A 443 -20.44 -63.95 160.38
N GLU A 444 -21.69 -63.54 160.14
CA GLU A 444 -22.80 -63.68 161.10
C GLU A 444 -22.99 -65.15 161.53
N VAL A 445 -22.94 -66.09 160.58
CA VAL A 445 -23.02 -67.54 160.87
C VAL A 445 -21.78 -68.03 161.63
N ILE A 446 -20.57 -67.60 161.27
CA ILE A 446 -19.33 -67.96 161.98
C ILE A 446 -19.35 -67.42 163.42
N GLN A 447 -19.81 -66.19 163.63
CA GLN A 447 -19.97 -65.58 164.95
C GLN A 447 -21.02 -66.33 165.78
N GLY A 448 -22.17 -66.67 165.19
CA GLY A 448 -23.22 -67.46 165.84
C GLY A 448 -22.75 -68.86 166.25
N LEU A 449 -22.03 -69.57 165.37
CA LEU A 449 -21.43 -70.87 165.67
C LEU A 449 -20.35 -70.78 166.76
N THR A 450 -19.55 -69.71 166.76
CA THR A 450 -18.51 -69.46 167.77
C THR A 450 -19.14 -69.20 169.14
N ALA A 451 -20.17 -68.35 169.21
CA ALA A 451 -20.91 -68.07 170.44
C ALA A 451 -21.62 -69.33 170.98
N ALA A 452 -22.16 -70.18 170.10
CA ALA A 452 -22.75 -71.47 170.48
C ALA A 452 -21.69 -72.44 171.05
N ARG A 453 -20.52 -72.55 170.40
CA ARG A 453 -19.38 -73.33 170.90
C ARG A 453 -18.96 -72.88 172.29
N ASP A 454 -18.79 -71.57 172.49
CA ASP A 454 -18.27 -71.02 173.74
C ASP A 454 -19.27 -71.13 174.89
N LYS A 455 -20.58 -71.05 174.59
CA LYS A 455 -21.63 -71.37 175.56
C LYS A 455 -21.59 -72.85 175.98
N VAL A 456 -21.47 -73.78 175.04
CA VAL A 456 -21.35 -75.23 175.34
C VAL A 456 -20.05 -75.53 176.10
N ALA A 457 -18.95 -74.82 175.81
CA ALA A 457 -17.71 -74.94 176.56
C ALA A 457 -17.84 -74.46 178.02
N ALA A 458 -18.58 -73.38 178.27
CA ALA A 458 -18.90 -72.92 179.63
C ALA A 458 -19.81 -73.92 180.37
N GLU A 459 -20.84 -74.44 179.70
CA GLU A 459 -21.71 -75.50 180.26
C GLU A 459 -20.90 -76.77 180.60
N LEU A 460 -19.90 -77.13 179.79
CA LEU A 460 -18.99 -78.26 180.04
C LEU A 460 -18.07 -78.01 181.25
N GLN A 461 -17.54 -76.79 181.41
CA GLN A 461 -16.73 -76.43 182.58
C GLN A 461 -17.53 -76.52 183.89
N GLU A 462 -18.76 -76.02 183.90
CA GLU A 462 -19.64 -76.10 185.08
C GLU A 462 -19.99 -77.55 185.43
N LYS A 463 -20.21 -78.42 184.42
CA LYS A 463 -20.41 -79.86 184.63
C LYS A 463 -19.18 -80.57 185.19
N ASN A 464 -17.97 -80.23 184.72
CA ASN A 464 -16.72 -80.76 185.27
C ASN A 464 -16.52 -80.34 186.73
N ARG A 465 -16.89 -79.10 187.09
CA ARG A 465 -16.83 -78.64 188.47
C ARG A 465 -17.78 -79.44 189.39
N VAL A 466 -19.03 -79.65 188.96
CA VAL A 466 -20.00 -80.45 189.71
C VAL A 466 -19.54 -81.91 189.87
N LEU A 467 -18.85 -82.49 188.87
CA LEU A 467 -18.26 -83.82 188.99
C LEU A 467 -17.20 -83.89 190.10
N GLN A 468 -16.30 -82.90 190.20
CA GLN A 468 -15.29 -82.84 191.26
C GLN A 468 -15.91 -82.69 192.66
N GLU A 469 -17.02 -81.94 192.77
CA GLU A 469 -17.79 -81.82 194.01
C GLU A 469 -18.48 -83.15 194.40
N VAL A 470 -18.90 -83.97 193.42
CA VAL A 470 -19.46 -85.33 193.65
C VAL A 470 -18.39 -86.37 194.02
N GLU A 471 -17.20 -86.33 193.40
CA GLU A 471 -16.07 -87.21 193.74
C GLU A 471 -15.61 -87.01 195.18
N ALA A 472 -15.60 -85.77 195.68
CA ALA A 472 -15.32 -85.46 197.07
C ALA A 472 -16.29 -86.15 198.04
N VAL A 473 -17.60 -86.14 197.75
CA VAL A 473 -18.63 -86.80 198.58
C VAL A 473 -18.48 -88.34 198.55
N LEU A 474 -18.17 -88.92 197.39
CA LEU A 474 -17.91 -90.36 197.26
C LEU A 474 -16.71 -90.82 198.12
N SER A 475 -15.67 -89.98 198.25
CA SER A 475 -14.51 -90.28 199.11
C SER A 475 -14.85 -90.28 200.60
N ALA A 476 -15.85 -89.51 201.04
CA ALA A 476 -16.34 -89.53 202.42
C ALA A 476 -17.23 -90.76 202.70
N VAL A 477 -18.19 -91.04 201.81
CA VAL A 477 -19.13 -92.17 201.97
C VAL A 477 -18.42 -93.54 201.89
N THR A 478 -17.36 -93.67 201.10
CA THR A 478 -16.54 -94.90 201.06
C THR A 478 -15.75 -95.15 202.35
N VAL A 479 -15.48 -94.09 203.13
CA VAL A 479 -14.96 -94.18 204.50
C VAL A 479 -16.09 -94.50 205.48
N GLU A 480 -17.28 -93.86 205.41
CA GLU A 480 -18.43 -94.16 206.29
C GLU A 480 -19.09 -95.53 206.06
N ARG A 481 -18.86 -96.16 204.90
CA ARG A 481 -18.99 -97.62 204.67
C ARG A 481 -17.87 -98.40 205.40
N ASP A 482 -17.67 -97.96 206.63
CA ASP A 482 -16.69 -98.24 207.65
C ASP A 482 -17.04 -99.51 208.45
N ARG A 483 -16.48 -99.59 209.67
CA ARG A 483 -17.07 -100.06 210.94
C ARG A 483 -18.34 -100.95 210.90
N ALA A 484 -19.41 -100.59 210.19
CA ALA A 484 -20.60 -101.44 210.00
C ALA A 484 -20.26 -102.86 209.49
N VAL A 485 -19.34 -103.01 208.54
CA VAL A 485 -18.91 -104.33 208.02
C VAL A 485 -18.18 -105.17 209.08
N ARG A 486 -17.56 -104.52 210.09
CA ARG A 486 -16.96 -105.20 211.26
C ARG A 486 -17.97 -105.50 212.37
N ALA A 487 -19.20 -104.96 212.31
CA ALA A 487 -20.27 -105.27 213.26
C ALA A 487 -21.18 -106.42 212.78
N LEU A 488 -21.31 -106.62 211.46
CA LEU A 488 -22.21 -107.61 210.85
C LEU A 488 -21.57 -109.00 210.62
N GLN A 489 -20.55 -109.37 211.40
CA GLN A 489 -20.01 -110.74 211.43
C GLN A 489 -20.89 -111.72 212.24
N THR A 490 -22.14 -111.35 212.56
CA THR A 490 -23.05 -112.10 213.45
C THR A 490 -24.19 -112.83 212.71
N HIS A 491 -24.71 -112.31 211.59
CA HIS A 491 -25.81 -112.89 210.79
C HIS A 491 -25.68 -112.46 209.28
N GLY A 492 -26.09 -113.24 208.24
CA GLY A 492 -25.76 -112.96 206.79
C GLY A 492 -26.73 -113.44 205.66
N VAL A 493 -26.31 -113.41 204.35
CA VAL A 493 -26.87 -113.91 203.00
C VAL A 493 -26.64 -112.89 201.77
N LEU A 494 -26.82 -113.22 200.43
CA LEU A 494 -26.36 -112.52 199.12
C LEU A 494 -27.40 -112.59 197.89
N PRO A 495 -27.20 -112.44 196.49
CA PRO A 495 -26.16 -111.95 195.47
C PRO A 495 -26.58 -111.27 194.03
N GLU A 496 -25.60 -110.87 193.12
CA GLU A 496 -25.43 -110.91 191.56
C GLU A 496 -26.18 -110.13 190.32
N ARG A 497 -25.46 -109.76 189.13
CA ARG A 497 -25.78 -109.65 187.56
C ARG A 497 -25.50 -108.44 186.44
N GLU A 498 -25.65 -108.54 185.01
CA GLU A 498 -25.00 -107.77 183.71
C GLU A 498 -25.59 -107.64 182.10
N ASN A 499 -25.11 -106.81 181.00
CA ASN A 499 -25.02 -106.91 179.35
C ASN A 499 -25.35 -105.83 178.05
N GLN A 500 -24.56 -105.70 176.83
CA GLN A 500 -24.64 -105.53 175.18
C GLN A 500 -25.03 -104.35 173.99
N ALA A 501 -24.54 -104.26 172.61
CA ALA A 501 -24.90 -103.34 171.30
C ALA A 501 -24.22 -103.43 169.72
N ASP A 502 -24.60 -102.76 168.47
CA ASP A 502 -24.00 -102.81 166.93
C ASP A 502 -24.30 -101.77 165.55
N PRO A 503 -24.08 -101.91 164.08
CA PRO A 503 -23.75 -100.90 162.84
C PRO A 503 -24.32 -100.85 161.21
N GLY A 504 -23.70 -100.29 160.01
CA GLY A 504 -24.23 -99.96 158.48
C GLY A 504 -23.42 -99.76 156.98
N ASP A 505 -23.91 -99.22 155.72
CA ASP A 505 -23.43 -99.24 154.14
C ASP A 505 -23.84 -98.08 152.95
N GLY A 506 -23.67 -97.77 151.53
CA GLY A 506 -23.15 -98.09 150.02
C GLY A 506 -23.54 -97.10 148.68
N LYS A 507 -23.39 -96.98 147.22
CA LYS A 507 -22.74 -97.38 145.77
C LYS A 507 -22.99 -96.51 144.30
N HIS A 508 -22.54 -96.78 142.95
CA HIS A 508 -22.44 -95.91 141.54
C HIS A 508 -22.43 -96.45 139.91
N LEU A 509 -22.46 -95.68 138.65
CA LEU A 509 -22.32 -96.08 137.06
C LEU A 509 -22.24 -95.08 135.66
N SER A 510 -22.04 -95.45 134.26
CA SER A 510 -22.00 -94.67 132.81
C SER A 510 -21.93 -95.44 131.28
N GLY A 511 -21.83 -95.17 129.85
CA GLY A 511 -21.71 -94.20 128.52
C GLY A 511 -21.54 -94.88 126.97
N THR A 512 -21.36 -94.54 125.56
CA THR A 512 -21.43 -93.47 124.32
C THR A 512 -21.08 -93.84 122.67
N ASP A 513 -21.40 -93.08 121.49
CA ASP A 513 -20.88 -92.71 119.97
C ASP A 513 -20.90 -93.33 118.37
N PHE A 514 -20.83 -92.53 117.15
CA PHE A 514 -20.26 -92.62 115.61
C PHE A 514 -20.92 -92.61 114.02
N PRO A 515 -20.25 -92.35 112.75
CA PRO A 515 -20.71 -91.96 111.24
C PRO A 515 -20.07 -92.43 109.73
N SER A 516 -20.31 -91.87 108.42
CA SER A 516 -19.85 -92.32 106.91
C SER A 516 -19.86 -91.39 105.49
N VAL A 517 -19.45 -91.77 104.15
CA VAL A 517 -19.13 -90.98 102.76
C VAL A 517 -19.09 -91.62 101.20
N GLU A 518 -19.18 -90.94 99.92
CA GLU A 518 -18.91 -91.38 98.38
C GLU A 518 -18.87 -90.37 97.03
N ILE A 519 -18.25 -90.59 95.73
CA ILE A 519 -18.49 -89.96 94.25
C ILE A 519 -17.61 -90.29 92.87
N ARG A 520 -17.98 -90.09 91.47
CA ARG A 520 -17.05 -89.84 90.19
C ARG A 520 -17.39 -89.34 88.68
N LYS A 521 -18.23 -89.96 87.81
CA LYS A 521 -17.96 -90.17 86.32
C LYS A 521 -17.87 -88.91 85.29
N LEU A 522 -17.72 -88.08 84.17
CA LEU A 522 -17.44 -88.20 82.65
C LEU A 522 -17.11 -86.87 81.86
N GLN A 523 -16.37 -86.91 80.71
CA GLN A 523 -16.17 -85.86 79.64
C GLN A 523 -15.58 -86.42 78.30
N GLU A 524 -16.32 -86.50 77.16
CA GLU A 524 -15.74 -86.71 75.80
C GLU A 524 -16.80 -86.67 74.66
N GLN A 525 -16.61 -85.84 73.62
CA GLN A 525 -16.98 -86.04 72.20
C GLN A 525 -16.94 -84.71 71.43
N ASN A 526 -15.93 -84.57 70.57
CA ASN A 526 -15.67 -83.35 69.80
C ASN A 526 -15.40 -83.73 68.33
N SER A 527 -15.52 -82.76 67.42
CA SER A 527 -15.09 -82.81 66.00
C SER A 527 -15.83 -83.75 65.01
N GLY A 528 -16.11 -83.23 63.81
CA GLY A 528 -16.82 -83.93 62.72
C GLY A 528 -16.77 -83.18 61.39
N LEU A 529 -15.57 -82.83 60.91
CA LEU A 529 -15.33 -82.16 59.62
C LEU A 529 -15.21 -83.17 58.46
N ARG A 530 -15.06 -82.65 57.22
CA ARG A 530 -14.42 -83.29 56.03
C ARG A 530 -15.28 -84.11 55.04
N ALA A 531 -16.59 -83.86 54.92
CA ALA A 531 -17.40 -84.37 53.81
C ALA A 531 -18.37 -83.26 53.35
N VAL A 532 -18.63 -82.99 52.05
CA VAL A 532 -18.32 -83.74 50.82
C VAL A 532 -17.77 -82.80 49.72
N ILE A 533 -16.44 -82.66 49.59
CA ILE A 533 -15.80 -82.04 48.40
C ILE A 533 -15.60 -83.14 47.35
N ALA A 534 -16.71 -83.71 46.84
CA ALA A 534 -16.68 -84.83 45.89
C ALA A 534 -17.73 -84.74 44.75
N GLY A 535 -18.62 -83.73 44.75
CA GLY A 535 -19.67 -83.58 43.73
C GLY A 535 -19.21 -83.01 42.38
N MET A 536 -17.99 -82.49 42.27
CA MET A 536 -17.54 -81.67 41.12
C MET A 536 -17.12 -82.43 39.85
N ARG A 537 -17.41 -83.73 39.70
CA ARG A 537 -16.71 -84.54 38.67
C ARG A 537 -17.44 -85.71 38.01
N LYS A 538 -18.77 -85.67 37.86
CA LYS A 538 -19.49 -86.74 37.13
C LYS A 538 -20.65 -86.35 36.21
N GLU A 539 -20.87 -85.06 35.95
CA GLU A 539 -21.84 -84.58 34.94
C GLU A 539 -21.20 -83.62 33.91
N MET A 540 -19.86 -83.63 33.80
CA MET A 540 -19.21 -83.39 32.51
C MET A 540 -19.08 -84.74 31.81
N GLU A 541 -19.96 -85.01 30.84
CA GLU A 541 -19.75 -85.80 29.60
C GLU A 541 -21.10 -86.20 28.98
N ALA A 542 -21.75 -85.25 28.29
CA ALA A 542 -22.91 -85.52 27.44
C ALA A 542 -23.07 -84.47 26.30
N LEU A 543 -22.17 -84.53 25.31
CA LEU A 543 -22.37 -84.07 23.91
C LEU A 543 -22.45 -82.53 23.68
N SER A 544 -21.45 -81.87 23.05
CA SER A 544 -21.11 -81.78 21.59
C SER A 544 -22.09 -80.89 20.79
N GLU A 545 -21.72 -79.96 19.89
CA GLU A 545 -20.45 -79.57 19.22
C GLU A 545 -20.56 -78.09 18.64
N PRO A 546 -19.58 -77.48 17.91
CA PRO A 546 -19.30 -76.03 18.05
C PRO A 546 -19.00 -75.20 16.76
N SER A 547 -18.51 -73.97 16.97
CA SER A 547 -17.49 -73.22 16.19
C SER A 547 -17.78 -72.54 14.83
N VAL A 548 -17.70 -71.20 14.89
CA VAL A 548 -17.40 -70.18 13.85
C VAL A 548 -15.90 -70.24 13.44
N PRO A 549 -15.49 -70.06 12.15
CA PRO A 549 -14.68 -68.89 11.69
C PRO A 549 -14.88 -68.47 10.19
N VAL A 550 -14.94 -67.20 9.72
CA VAL A 550 -14.01 -66.02 9.69
C VAL A 550 -13.23 -65.82 8.35
N VAL A 551 -13.17 -64.55 7.86
CA VAL A 551 -12.09 -63.87 7.08
C VAL A 551 -12.18 -63.53 5.54
N LEU A 552 -11.79 -62.27 5.23
CA LEU A 552 -11.15 -61.63 4.02
C LEU A 552 -11.76 -61.44 2.60
N SER A 553 -11.53 -60.21 2.10
CA SER A 553 -10.88 -59.80 0.80
C SER A 553 -11.64 -59.48 -0.52
N VAL A 554 -11.37 -58.25 -1.01
CA VAL A 554 -10.87 -57.86 -2.36
C VAL A 554 -11.81 -57.88 -3.62
N ALA A 555 -12.24 -56.66 -3.98
CA ALA A 555 -12.18 -55.99 -5.29
C ALA A 555 -13.02 -56.38 -6.54
N LYS A 556 -13.39 -55.27 -7.25
CA LYS A 556 -13.49 -55.04 -8.72
C LYS A 556 -14.79 -55.31 -9.53
N GLN A 557 -15.15 -54.22 -10.24
CA GLN A 557 -15.68 -54.09 -11.61
C GLN A 557 -17.19 -54.25 -11.93
N ASP A 558 -17.74 -53.09 -12.35
CA ASP A 558 -18.40 -52.78 -13.63
C ASP A 558 -19.73 -53.45 -14.07
N GLU A 559 -20.77 -52.59 -14.16
CA GLU A 559 -21.78 -52.57 -15.25
C GLU A 559 -22.71 -53.83 -15.39
N PRO A 560 -23.67 -53.91 -16.35
CA PRO A 560 -24.29 -52.87 -17.17
C PRO A 560 -25.85 -52.84 -17.13
N LYS A 561 -26.45 -51.70 -17.55
CA LYS A 561 -27.67 -51.64 -18.43
C LYS A 561 -29.00 -52.32 -17.98
N PRO A 562 -30.08 -52.30 -18.81
CA PRO A 562 -30.47 -51.37 -19.89
C PRO A 562 -31.89 -50.77 -19.66
N ALA A 563 -32.44 -50.19 -20.75
CA ALA A 563 -33.83 -50.39 -21.20
C ALA A 563 -34.90 -49.39 -20.71
N VAL A 564 -35.85 -48.91 -21.54
CA VAL A 564 -36.04 -49.17 -23.00
C VAL A 564 -36.91 -48.05 -23.63
N PHE A 565 -36.50 -47.61 -24.83
CA PHE A 565 -37.34 -47.11 -25.95
C PHE A 565 -38.15 -45.80 -25.78
N GLU A 566 -38.55 -45.09 -26.84
CA GLU A 566 -38.13 -45.04 -28.27
C GLU A 566 -38.43 -43.62 -28.80
N GLN A 567 -37.61 -43.02 -29.67
CA GLN A 567 -37.68 -43.05 -31.15
C GLN A 567 -39.02 -42.58 -31.78
N GLU A 568 -39.05 -41.95 -32.96
CA GLU A 568 -38.03 -41.26 -33.78
C GLU A 568 -38.76 -40.59 -34.96
N SER A 569 -37.99 -39.95 -35.84
CA SER A 569 -38.17 -40.02 -37.30
C SER A 569 -39.11 -39.01 -37.98
N VAL A 570 -38.89 -38.63 -39.25
CA VAL A 570 -37.67 -38.22 -40.01
C VAL A 570 -38.12 -37.72 -41.40
N ARG A 571 -37.17 -37.20 -42.20
CA ARG A 571 -37.18 -37.03 -43.68
C ARG A 571 -37.72 -35.72 -44.31
N ASP A 572 -36.75 -34.92 -44.73
CA ASP A 572 -36.46 -34.50 -46.12
C ASP A 572 -37.53 -33.75 -46.94
N SER A 573 -37.16 -32.59 -47.52
CA SER A 573 -36.54 -32.58 -48.87
C SER A 573 -36.39 -31.19 -49.54
N THR A 574 -35.47 -31.10 -50.51
CA THR A 574 -35.37 -30.15 -51.64
C THR A 574 -34.88 -28.70 -51.44
N ASP A 575 -34.42 -28.12 -52.56
CA ASP A 575 -33.46 -26.99 -52.67
C ASP A 575 -33.98 -25.86 -53.64
N PRO A 576 -33.27 -25.23 -54.62
CA PRO A 576 -33.29 -23.76 -54.72
C PRO A 576 -33.97 -23.20 -55.99
N GLY A 577 -34.69 -22.07 -55.89
CA GLY A 577 -35.51 -21.60 -57.03
C GLY A 577 -35.97 -20.13 -57.12
N TYR A 578 -35.26 -19.14 -56.56
CA TYR A 578 -35.72 -17.73 -56.62
C TYR A 578 -34.80 -16.74 -57.35
N VAL A 579 -33.47 -16.91 -57.31
CA VAL A 579 -32.54 -15.84 -57.73
C VAL A 579 -32.36 -15.71 -59.26
N LYS A 580 -32.48 -16.82 -60.02
CA LYS A 580 -32.23 -16.82 -61.48
C LYS A 580 -33.36 -16.26 -62.35
N SER A 581 -34.52 -15.90 -61.78
CA SER A 581 -35.65 -15.36 -62.57
C SER A 581 -35.56 -13.85 -62.86
N LEU A 582 -34.67 -13.11 -62.19
CA LEU A 582 -34.57 -11.65 -62.30
C LEU A 582 -33.48 -11.18 -63.29
N GLU A 583 -32.55 -12.06 -63.68
CA GLU A 583 -31.39 -11.69 -64.50
C GLU A 583 -31.62 -11.77 -66.01
N ASP A 584 -32.67 -12.49 -66.45
CA ASP A 584 -33.03 -12.64 -67.87
C ASP A 584 -33.86 -11.48 -68.41
N GLU A 585 -34.71 -10.85 -67.58
CA GLU A 585 -35.62 -9.78 -68.01
C GLU A 585 -34.86 -8.50 -68.44
N VAL A 586 -33.78 -8.17 -67.72
CA VAL A 586 -32.92 -6.99 -68.01
C VAL A 586 -32.22 -7.08 -69.37
N ARG A 587 -32.02 -8.29 -69.92
CA ARG A 587 -31.40 -8.48 -71.25
C ARG A 587 -32.35 -8.16 -72.41
N SER A 588 -33.66 -8.19 -72.21
CA SER A 588 -34.66 -7.93 -73.25
C SER A 588 -34.74 -6.45 -73.66
N LEU A 589 -34.51 -5.53 -72.73
CA LEU A 589 -34.69 -4.09 -72.95
C LEU A 589 -33.57 -3.42 -73.74
N LYS A 590 -32.33 -3.93 -73.68
CA LYS A 590 -31.17 -3.31 -74.35
C LYS A 590 -31.14 -3.48 -75.88
N GLN A 591 -31.93 -4.41 -76.44
CA GLN A 591 -31.97 -4.66 -77.88
C GLN A 591 -32.80 -3.62 -78.67
N LYS A 592 -33.69 -2.88 -78.01
CA LYS A 592 -34.69 -2.02 -78.68
C LYS A 592 -34.22 -0.60 -79.02
N CYS A 593 -33.09 -0.15 -78.47
CA CYS A 593 -32.61 1.23 -78.65
C CYS A 593 -31.60 1.41 -79.81
N ARG A 594 -31.31 0.38 -80.60
CA ARG A 594 -30.29 0.43 -81.67
C ARG A 594 -30.81 0.73 -83.08
N ASN A 595 -32.14 0.78 -83.29
CA ASN A 595 -32.74 0.81 -84.62
C ASN A 595 -33.23 2.22 -85.06
N ALA A 596 -32.72 3.29 -84.45
CA ALA A 596 -33.30 4.64 -84.57
C ALA A 596 -32.38 5.70 -85.22
N GLU A 597 -31.07 5.43 -85.37
CA GLU A 597 -30.07 6.46 -85.66
C GLU A 597 -29.43 6.34 -87.08
N GLU A 598 -29.76 5.31 -87.86
CA GLU A 598 -29.14 5.02 -89.17
C GLU A 598 -29.81 5.69 -90.40
N GLN A 599 -30.75 6.63 -90.23
CA GLN A 599 -31.56 7.19 -91.34
C GLN A 599 -31.26 8.65 -91.72
N ILE A 600 -30.25 9.25 -91.09
CA ILE A 600 -29.79 10.64 -91.29
C ILE A 600 -28.26 10.59 -91.07
N GLU A 601 -27.35 11.16 -91.86
CA GLU A 601 -27.45 12.32 -92.74
C GLU A 601 -26.37 12.26 -93.86
N GLU A 602 -26.73 11.90 -95.11
CA GLU A 602 -25.78 11.86 -96.24
C GLU A 602 -26.37 12.50 -97.52
N LEU A 603 -25.50 13.11 -98.35
CA LEU A 603 -25.73 13.86 -99.62
C LEU A 603 -26.02 15.38 -99.53
N SER A 604 -24.97 16.21 -99.67
CA SER A 604 -24.92 17.33 -100.67
C SER A 604 -23.56 18.07 -100.72
N ARG A 605 -23.16 18.54 -101.92
CA ARG A 605 -21.97 19.39 -102.21
C ARG A 605 -22.35 20.54 -103.19
N CYS A 606 -21.43 21.47 -103.49
CA CYS A 606 -21.74 22.86 -103.89
C CYS A 606 -21.47 23.26 -105.41
N PRO A 607 -21.04 24.47 -105.86
CA PRO A 607 -21.87 25.36 -106.73
C PRO A 607 -21.33 25.74 -108.15
N ARG A 608 -21.97 26.73 -108.83
CA ARG A 608 -21.65 27.30 -110.18
C ARG A 608 -21.41 28.84 -110.20
N ARG A 609 -20.87 29.41 -111.30
CA ARG A 609 -20.79 30.89 -111.59
C ARG A 609 -20.98 31.25 -113.11
N SER A 610 -20.99 32.55 -113.48
CA SER A 610 -21.51 33.19 -114.75
C SER A 610 -20.63 34.43 -115.18
N PRO A 611 -20.92 35.32 -116.21
CA PRO A 611 -22.06 35.58 -117.14
C PRO A 611 -21.70 35.38 -118.66
N PRO A 612 -21.88 36.25 -119.73
CA PRO A 612 -22.12 37.72 -119.92
C PRO A 612 -23.46 38.14 -120.64
N VAL A 613 -23.51 39.14 -121.57
CA VAL A 613 -24.71 40.00 -121.86
C VAL A 613 -24.75 40.81 -123.22
N THR A 614 -25.95 41.13 -123.77
CA THR A 614 -26.38 42.16 -124.80
C THR A 614 -25.97 42.09 -126.31
N PRO A 615 -26.67 42.78 -127.29
CA PRO A 615 -27.90 43.63 -127.25
C PRO A 615 -29.08 43.22 -128.21
N VAL A 616 -30.07 44.11 -128.44
CA VAL A 616 -31.43 43.88 -129.06
C VAL A 616 -31.59 44.47 -130.48
N PRO A 617 -32.61 44.08 -131.29
CA PRO A 617 -33.76 44.98 -131.54
C PRO A 617 -35.16 44.29 -131.70
N GLN A 618 -36.23 45.08 -131.91
CA GLN A 618 -37.65 44.66 -131.93
C GLN A 618 -38.23 44.48 -133.35
N VAL A 619 -39.23 43.59 -133.52
CA VAL A 619 -40.26 43.64 -134.60
C VAL A 619 -41.61 43.15 -134.04
N SER A 620 -42.72 43.70 -134.57
CA SER A 620 -44.10 43.43 -134.18
C SER A 620 -44.72 42.16 -134.81
N GLY A 621 -45.81 41.67 -134.21
CA GLY A 621 -46.90 41.03 -134.96
C GLY A 621 -46.91 39.50 -135.04
N GLU A 622 -48.08 38.93 -134.77
CA GLU A 622 -48.62 37.73 -135.43
C GLU A 622 -47.73 36.48 -135.52
N ASN A 623 -47.45 35.84 -134.37
CA ASN A 623 -47.27 34.38 -134.31
C ASN A 623 -47.49 33.81 -132.89
N ALA A 624 -48.58 33.05 -132.70
CA ALA A 624 -48.95 32.52 -131.38
C ALA A 624 -47.93 31.53 -130.79
N TYR A 625 -47.26 30.75 -131.64
CA TYR A 625 -46.19 29.82 -131.24
C TYR A 625 -44.97 30.51 -130.64
N ILE A 626 -44.63 31.72 -131.12
CA ILE A 626 -43.51 32.48 -130.57
C ILE A 626 -43.90 33.04 -129.19
N GLN A 627 -45.14 33.49 -129.01
CA GLN A 627 -45.61 33.98 -127.72
C GLN A 627 -45.68 32.88 -126.65
N SER A 628 -46.11 31.66 -126.99
CA SER A 628 -46.13 30.54 -126.03
C SER A 628 -44.71 30.10 -125.65
N HIS A 629 -43.79 30.03 -126.62
CA HIS A 629 -42.40 29.67 -126.34
C HIS A 629 -41.66 30.74 -125.53
N VAL A 630 -41.83 32.02 -125.87
CA VAL A 630 -41.29 33.15 -125.08
C VAL A 630 -41.90 33.21 -123.68
N ARG A 631 -43.17 32.83 -123.50
CA ARG A 631 -43.79 32.73 -122.17
C ARG A 631 -43.17 31.60 -121.35
N ALA A 632 -43.09 30.39 -121.88
CA ALA A 632 -42.47 29.25 -121.21
C ALA A 632 -40.99 29.47 -120.88
N LEU A 633 -40.25 30.17 -121.76
CA LEU A 633 -38.87 30.61 -121.48
C LEU A 633 -38.82 31.66 -120.36
N ASN A 634 -39.73 32.64 -120.33
CA ASN A 634 -39.78 33.62 -119.24
C ASN A 634 -40.24 33.01 -117.90
N GLU A 635 -41.11 32.00 -117.91
CA GLU A 635 -41.54 31.25 -116.73
C GLU A 635 -40.41 30.39 -116.16
N THR A 636 -39.68 29.65 -117.02
CA THR A 636 -38.50 28.87 -116.59
C THR A 636 -37.33 29.77 -116.17
N ILE A 637 -37.07 30.88 -116.85
CA ILE A 637 -36.13 31.91 -116.39
C ILE A 637 -36.60 32.57 -115.09
N GLY A 638 -37.92 32.71 -114.88
CA GLY A 638 -38.53 33.18 -113.65
C GLY A 638 -38.27 32.24 -112.47
N ALA A 639 -38.55 30.94 -112.64
CA ALA A 639 -38.25 29.90 -111.67
C ALA A 639 -36.74 29.87 -111.33
N LEU A 640 -35.87 29.81 -112.34
CA LEU A 640 -34.41 29.81 -112.13
C LEU A 640 -33.89 31.11 -111.47
N ARG A 641 -34.60 32.24 -111.60
CA ARG A 641 -34.31 33.46 -110.84
C ARG A 641 -34.81 33.37 -109.40
N ALA A 642 -36.00 32.82 -109.16
CA ALA A 642 -36.53 32.58 -107.82
C ALA A 642 -35.62 31.61 -107.03
N ASP A 643 -35.24 30.48 -107.64
CA ASP A 643 -34.32 29.48 -107.07
C ASP A 643 -32.95 30.09 -106.77
N LYS A 644 -32.43 30.95 -107.67
CA LYS A 644 -31.18 31.69 -107.43
C LYS A 644 -31.29 32.68 -106.28
N VAL A 645 -32.42 33.35 -106.10
CA VAL A 645 -32.66 34.26 -104.97
C VAL A 645 -32.84 33.49 -103.66
N ALA A 646 -33.58 32.38 -103.67
CA ALA A 646 -33.74 31.49 -102.52
C ALA A 646 -32.39 30.88 -102.09
N SER A 647 -31.59 30.42 -103.06
CA SER A 647 -30.22 29.92 -102.83
C SER A 647 -29.31 31.02 -102.25
N ALA A 648 -29.36 32.24 -102.79
CA ALA A 648 -28.57 33.37 -102.28
C ALA A 648 -29.03 33.85 -100.89
N ALA A 649 -30.31 33.66 -100.54
CA ALA A 649 -30.79 33.89 -99.18
C ALA A 649 -30.31 32.79 -98.22
N ALA A 650 -30.27 31.54 -98.67
CA ALA A 650 -29.74 30.42 -97.91
C ALA A 650 -28.23 30.56 -97.66
N THR A 651 -27.42 30.93 -98.67
CA THR A 651 -25.97 31.19 -98.46
C THR A 651 -25.76 32.34 -97.49
N LYS A 652 -26.49 33.46 -97.61
CA LYS A 652 -26.42 34.56 -96.64
C LYS A 652 -26.81 34.16 -95.21
N LYS A 653 -27.76 33.24 -95.05
CA LYS A 653 -28.11 32.68 -93.72
C LYS A 653 -26.99 31.81 -93.15
N LEU A 654 -26.26 31.07 -93.99
CA LEU A 654 -25.09 30.30 -93.59
C LEU A 654 -23.88 31.21 -93.29
N GLU A 655 -23.62 32.23 -94.10
CA GLU A 655 -22.61 33.27 -93.87
C GLU A 655 -22.84 33.99 -92.53
N ALA A 656 -24.10 34.37 -92.24
CA ALA A 656 -24.46 34.98 -90.95
C ALA A 656 -24.28 34.01 -89.77
N ARG A 657 -24.57 32.71 -89.95
CA ARG A 657 -24.32 31.68 -88.92
C ARG A 657 -22.82 31.46 -88.70
N ALA A 658 -22.01 31.48 -89.76
CA ALA A 658 -20.55 31.40 -89.67
C ALA A 658 -19.97 32.59 -88.91
N ALA A 659 -20.33 33.82 -89.27
CA ALA A 659 -19.89 35.02 -88.56
C ALA A 659 -20.31 35.04 -87.06
N HIS A 660 -21.50 34.51 -86.74
CA HIS A 660 -21.90 34.31 -85.34
C HIS A 660 -21.03 33.26 -84.62
N LEU A 661 -20.72 32.13 -85.26
CA LEU A 661 -19.85 31.10 -84.69
C LEU A 661 -18.41 31.62 -84.51
N GLU A 662 -17.88 32.40 -85.45
CA GLU A 662 -16.60 33.10 -85.33
C GLU A 662 -16.61 34.11 -84.16
N SER A 663 -17.73 34.83 -83.95
CA SER A 663 -17.90 35.69 -82.77
C SER A 663 -17.92 34.89 -81.45
N VAL A 664 -18.56 33.72 -81.42
CA VAL A 664 -18.56 32.84 -80.24
C VAL A 664 -17.16 32.26 -79.99
N VAL A 665 -16.46 31.80 -81.03
CA VAL A 665 -15.08 31.27 -80.93
C VAL A 665 -14.11 32.35 -80.45
N THR A 666 -14.21 33.58 -80.96
CA THR A 666 -13.37 34.69 -80.49
C THR A 666 -13.70 35.10 -79.04
N GLN A 667 -14.97 35.10 -78.64
CA GLN A 667 -15.37 35.32 -77.24
C GLN A 667 -14.86 34.21 -76.31
N LEU A 668 -14.95 32.94 -76.70
CA LEU A 668 -14.40 31.81 -75.93
C LEU A 668 -12.87 31.87 -75.86
N THR A 669 -12.19 32.22 -76.95
CA THR A 669 -10.74 32.43 -76.98
C THR A 669 -10.33 33.59 -76.04
N HIS A 670 -11.12 34.66 -75.97
CA HIS A 670 -10.88 35.76 -75.04
C HIS A 670 -11.08 35.33 -73.58
N LYS A 671 -12.17 34.61 -73.27
CA LYS A 671 -12.42 34.03 -71.94
C LYS A 671 -11.31 33.06 -71.51
N LEU A 672 -10.81 32.22 -72.42
CA LEU A 672 -9.69 31.32 -72.16
C LEU A 672 -8.40 32.09 -71.83
N ARG A 673 -8.09 33.15 -72.58
CA ARG A 673 -6.94 34.03 -72.28
C ARG A 673 -7.10 34.76 -70.94
N GLN A 674 -8.31 35.21 -70.61
CA GLN A 674 -8.60 35.80 -69.30
C GLN A 674 -8.37 34.79 -68.17
N LYS A 675 -8.89 33.56 -68.31
CA LYS A 675 -8.68 32.49 -67.32
C LYS A 675 -7.22 32.05 -67.22
N GLN A 676 -6.45 32.11 -68.30
CA GLN A 676 -5.00 31.90 -68.26
C GLN A 676 -4.30 32.98 -67.43
N VAL A 677 -4.66 34.26 -67.61
CA VAL A 677 -4.14 35.36 -66.77
C VAL A 677 -4.53 35.20 -65.30
N ASP A 678 -5.79 34.82 -65.01
CA ASP A 678 -6.23 34.52 -63.64
C ASP A 678 -5.38 33.40 -63.00
N VAL A 679 -5.08 32.34 -63.77
CA VAL A 679 -4.25 31.21 -63.32
C VAL A 679 -2.80 31.62 -63.11
N ASP A 680 -2.22 32.42 -64.01
CA ASP A 680 -0.82 32.86 -63.87
C ASP A 680 -0.65 33.90 -62.75
N GLN A 681 -1.67 34.73 -62.47
CA GLN A 681 -1.72 35.57 -61.27
C GLN A 681 -1.80 34.73 -59.98
N LEU A 682 -2.71 33.76 -59.90
CA LEU A 682 -2.83 32.86 -58.74
C LEU A 682 -1.55 32.03 -58.52
N ARG A 683 -0.83 31.66 -59.59
CA ARG A 683 0.50 31.04 -59.51
C ARG A 683 1.54 31.99 -58.93
N TYR A 684 1.54 33.27 -59.33
CA TYR A 684 2.42 34.28 -58.77
C TYR A 684 2.14 34.49 -57.28
N GLU A 685 0.87 34.70 -56.89
CA GLU A 685 0.46 34.85 -55.49
C GLU A 685 0.82 33.63 -54.62
N LEU A 686 0.62 32.41 -55.13
CA LEU A 686 1.02 31.18 -54.44
C LEU A 686 2.56 31.06 -54.29
N THR A 687 3.32 31.42 -55.33
CA THR A 687 4.79 31.43 -55.24
C THR A 687 5.34 32.51 -54.31
N HIS A 688 4.67 33.67 -54.24
CA HIS A 688 4.97 34.73 -53.27
C HIS A 688 4.75 34.24 -51.83
N HIS A 689 3.56 33.75 -51.50
CA HIS A 689 3.23 33.27 -50.16
C HIS A 689 4.06 32.05 -49.71
N THR A 690 4.49 31.18 -50.64
CA THR A 690 5.44 30.09 -50.32
C THR A 690 6.86 30.60 -50.06
N GLN A 691 7.28 31.72 -50.66
CA GLN A 691 8.56 32.36 -50.36
C GLN A 691 8.52 33.13 -49.04
N GLU A 692 7.43 33.88 -48.77
CA GLU A 692 7.21 34.59 -47.51
C GLU A 692 7.19 33.61 -46.33
N SER A 693 6.35 32.57 -46.38
CA SER A 693 6.28 31.57 -45.32
C SER A 693 7.57 30.75 -45.16
N ALA A 694 8.34 30.51 -46.23
CA ALA A 694 9.67 29.91 -46.11
C ALA A 694 10.68 30.83 -45.41
N PHE A 695 10.61 32.15 -45.63
CA PHE A 695 11.42 33.14 -44.94
C PHE A 695 11.00 33.30 -43.46
N GLU A 696 9.70 33.32 -43.16
CA GLU A 696 9.19 33.31 -41.79
C GLU A 696 9.58 32.03 -41.04
N LEU A 697 9.47 30.86 -41.67
CA LEU A 697 9.94 29.59 -41.11
C LEU A 697 11.46 29.60 -40.88
N SER A 698 12.25 30.14 -41.81
CA SER A 698 13.70 30.24 -41.65
C SER A 698 14.10 31.17 -40.49
N THR A 699 13.48 32.35 -40.39
CA THR A 699 13.75 33.29 -39.29
C THR A 699 13.21 32.80 -37.94
N ALA A 700 12.09 32.06 -37.92
CA ALA A 700 11.60 31.37 -36.73
C ALA A 700 12.54 30.24 -36.30
N GLN A 701 13.04 29.43 -37.24
CA GLN A 701 14.05 28.39 -36.97
C GLN A 701 15.35 28.99 -36.42
N GLN A 702 15.80 30.13 -36.96
CA GLN A 702 16.97 30.85 -36.45
C GLN A 702 16.76 31.34 -35.01
N ARG A 703 15.62 31.96 -34.69
CA ARG A 703 15.25 32.36 -33.32
C ARG A 703 15.16 31.16 -32.38
N VAL A 704 14.63 30.01 -32.83
CA VAL A 704 14.58 28.77 -32.04
C VAL A 704 15.99 28.19 -31.82
N ALA A 705 16.91 28.32 -32.77
CA ALA A 705 18.30 27.93 -32.58
C ALA A 705 19.04 28.84 -31.57
N GLU A 706 18.81 30.14 -31.64
CA GLU A 706 19.36 31.15 -30.71
C GLU A 706 18.82 30.96 -29.28
N LEU A 707 17.51 30.78 -29.11
CA LEU A 707 16.90 30.48 -27.81
C LEU A 707 17.37 29.13 -27.25
N LYS A 708 17.62 28.11 -28.10
CA LYS A 708 18.23 26.85 -27.67
C LYS A 708 19.67 27.05 -27.19
N LEU A 709 20.46 27.88 -27.87
CA LEU A 709 21.82 28.21 -27.44
C LEU A 709 21.81 28.90 -26.07
N GLN A 710 21.03 29.98 -25.93
CA GLN A 710 20.86 30.70 -24.65
C GLN A 710 20.38 29.78 -23.52
N LEU A 711 19.48 28.84 -23.80
CA LEU A 711 19.02 27.84 -22.83
C LEU A 711 20.12 26.83 -22.44
N THR A 712 21.01 26.46 -23.36
CA THR A 712 22.20 25.64 -23.01
C THR A 712 23.27 26.44 -22.26
N GLU A 713 23.39 27.75 -22.50
CA GLU A 713 24.32 28.64 -21.79
C GLU A 713 23.84 28.87 -20.35
N ALA A 714 22.57 29.27 -20.16
CA ALA A 714 21.97 29.39 -18.83
C ALA A 714 21.98 28.07 -18.02
N ARG A 715 21.94 26.90 -18.70
CA ARG A 715 22.15 25.60 -18.04
C ARG A 715 23.59 25.39 -17.58
N LYS A 716 24.59 25.74 -18.40
CA LYS A 716 26.01 25.68 -18.02
C LYS A 716 26.30 26.62 -16.86
N GLU A 717 25.82 27.86 -16.93
CA GLU A 717 25.93 28.84 -15.84
C GLU A 717 25.31 28.29 -14.55
N ALA A 718 24.09 27.74 -14.60
CA ALA A 718 23.44 27.12 -13.45
C ALA A 718 24.27 25.94 -12.89
N GLU A 719 24.79 25.06 -13.76
CA GLU A 719 25.68 23.98 -13.35
C GLU A 719 26.98 24.49 -12.70
N GLU A 720 27.58 25.56 -13.22
CA GLU A 720 28.78 26.19 -12.67
C GLU A 720 28.50 26.84 -11.31
N TYR A 721 27.34 27.51 -11.15
CA TYR A 721 26.86 27.98 -9.85
C TYR A 721 26.64 26.81 -8.86
N PHE A 722 26.06 25.69 -9.30
CA PHE A 722 25.89 24.51 -8.44
C PHE A 722 27.23 23.86 -8.06
N LYS A 723 28.19 23.78 -9.00
CA LYS A 723 29.56 23.27 -8.74
C LYS A 723 30.31 24.17 -7.76
N GLY A 724 30.27 25.49 -7.96
CA GLY A 724 30.88 26.48 -7.07
C GLY A 724 30.25 26.49 -5.67
N ASN A 725 28.93 26.43 -5.58
CA ASN A 725 28.22 26.34 -4.30
C ASN A 725 28.52 25.01 -3.58
N LEU A 726 28.58 23.88 -4.30
CA LEU A 726 29.01 22.60 -3.72
C LEU A 726 30.44 22.67 -3.17
N GLN A 727 31.38 23.25 -3.94
CA GLN A 727 32.75 23.47 -3.47
C GLN A 727 32.79 24.37 -2.23
N GLN A 728 32.07 25.49 -2.23
CA GLN A 728 32.01 26.41 -1.07
C GLN A 728 31.41 25.72 0.17
N ASN A 729 30.43 24.83 0.01
CA ASN A 729 29.91 24.02 1.12
C ASN A 729 30.92 22.97 1.60
N LEU A 730 31.69 22.33 0.71
CA LEU A 730 32.76 21.41 1.10
C LEU A 730 33.87 22.15 1.87
N GLU A 731 34.26 23.35 1.43
CA GLU A 731 35.20 24.23 2.13
C GLU A 731 34.65 24.68 3.48
N ALA A 732 33.37 25.07 3.57
CA ALA A 732 32.72 25.44 4.83
C ALA A 732 32.60 24.26 5.81
N VAL A 733 32.37 23.04 5.32
CA VAL A 733 32.38 21.81 6.13
C VAL A 733 33.80 21.45 6.57
N ALA A 734 34.81 21.60 5.71
CA ALA A 734 36.21 21.40 6.07
C ALA A 734 36.63 22.38 7.19
N LEU A 735 36.37 23.68 7.02
CA LEU A 735 36.61 24.70 8.05
C LEU A 735 35.78 24.44 9.32
N GLY A 736 34.55 23.95 9.18
CA GLY A 736 33.71 23.54 10.32
C GLY A 736 34.30 22.36 11.11
N ASN A 737 34.92 21.40 10.41
CA ASN A 737 35.62 20.27 11.00
C ASN A 737 36.95 20.71 11.65
N GLU A 738 37.72 21.59 11.01
CA GLU A 738 38.94 22.19 11.58
C GLU A 738 38.63 22.98 12.85
N VAL A 739 37.61 23.84 12.84
CA VAL A 739 37.15 24.58 14.03
C VAL A 739 36.63 23.63 15.11
N SER A 740 36.06 22.47 14.74
CA SER A 740 35.63 21.46 15.71
C SER A 740 36.79 20.68 16.31
N ALA A 741 37.82 20.37 15.52
CA ALA A 741 39.08 19.78 15.99
C ALA A 741 39.82 20.74 16.94
N LEU A 742 39.97 22.02 16.56
CA LEU A 742 40.56 23.06 17.40
C LEU A 742 39.77 23.28 18.71
N LYS A 743 38.43 23.17 18.68
CA LYS A 743 37.60 23.17 19.90
C LYS A 743 37.85 21.95 20.78
N LEU A 744 38.07 20.77 20.21
CA LEU A 744 38.43 19.56 20.97
C LEU A 744 39.84 19.67 21.56
N ASP A 745 40.84 20.16 20.82
CA ASP A 745 42.19 20.39 21.34
C ASP A 745 42.21 21.40 22.50
N LEU A 746 41.45 22.49 22.37
CA LEU A 746 41.26 23.48 23.44
C LEU A 746 40.53 22.87 24.66
N ALA A 747 39.47 22.09 24.44
CA ALA A 747 38.73 21.43 25.52
C ALA A 747 39.57 20.35 26.25
N CYS A 748 40.56 19.76 25.57
CA CYS A 748 41.51 18.81 26.15
C CYS A 748 42.63 19.46 26.99
N ASN A 749 42.59 20.79 27.22
CA ASN A 749 43.62 21.55 27.95
C ASN A 749 45.06 21.35 27.43
N ARG A 750 45.22 21.00 26.14
CA ARG A 750 46.54 21.04 25.50
C ARG A 750 46.89 22.51 25.28
N ALA A 751 48.01 22.95 25.84
CA ALA A 751 48.49 24.31 25.68
C ALA A 751 48.55 24.67 24.18
N PRO A 752 48.09 25.87 23.77
CA PRO A 752 47.92 26.18 22.36
C PRO A 752 49.27 26.07 21.64
N VAL A 753 49.35 25.11 20.71
CA VAL A 753 50.49 25.00 19.81
C VAL A 753 50.43 26.24 18.92
N VAL A 754 51.24 27.23 19.26
CA VAL A 754 51.55 28.35 18.37
C VAL A 754 52.00 27.73 17.06
N VAL A 755 51.16 27.84 16.03
CA VAL A 755 51.49 27.41 14.68
C VAL A 755 52.62 28.32 14.21
N LYS A 756 53.85 27.88 14.44
CA LYS A 756 55.04 28.45 13.83
C LYS A 756 54.74 28.50 12.35
N GLN A 757 54.82 29.70 11.75
CA GLN A 757 54.73 29.87 10.30
C GLN A 757 55.56 28.77 9.64
N SER A 758 54.90 27.92 8.83
CA SER A 758 55.56 26.77 8.23
C SER A 758 56.86 27.20 7.57
N SER A 759 57.91 26.39 7.68
CA SER A 759 59.18 26.66 6.99
C SER A 759 58.95 26.89 5.50
N VAL A 760 57.97 26.19 4.92
CA VAL A 760 57.50 26.36 3.53
C VAL A 760 56.95 27.77 3.28
N ILE A 761 56.22 28.38 4.23
CA ILE A 761 55.71 29.77 4.07
C ILE A 761 56.87 30.77 4.09
N LYS A 762 57.89 30.57 4.95
CA LYS A 762 59.08 31.42 4.95
C LYS A 762 59.94 31.22 3.69
N GLN A 763 60.09 29.98 3.24
CA GLN A 763 60.78 29.64 1.99
C GLN A 763 60.06 30.28 0.78
N LEU A 764 58.74 30.17 0.69
CA LEU A 764 57.94 30.82 -0.35
C LEU A 764 57.99 32.35 -0.25
N GLN A 765 58.05 32.94 0.94
CA GLN A 765 58.25 34.39 1.10
C GLN A 765 59.65 34.84 0.64
N GLU A 766 60.69 34.06 0.95
CA GLU A 766 62.03 34.31 0.40
C GLU A 766 62.11 34.07 -1.13
N GLU A 767 61.42 33.07 -1.67
CA GLU A 767 61.36 32.84 -3.12
C GLU A 767 60.58 33.95 -3.84
N ILE A 768 59.45 34.42 -3.27
CA ILE A 768 58.71 35.56 -3.81
C ILE A 768 59.57 36.84 -3.76
N LEU A 769 60.41 37.02 -2.73
CA LEU A 769 61.39 38.11 -2.70
C LEU A 769 62.48 37.92 -3.77
N ARG A 770 63.13 36.75 -3.85
CA ARG A 770 64.15 36.44 -4.87
C ARG A 770 63.61 36.53 -6.31
N LEU A 771 62.34 36.20 -6.53
CA LEU A 771 61.67 36.32 -7.83
C LEU A 771 61.32 37.78 -8.16
N ARG A 772 60.93 38.59 -7.16
CA ARG A 772 60.76 40.04 -7.33
C ARG A 772 62.09 40.75 -7.61
N GLU A 773 63.17 40.36 -6.94
CA GLU A 773 64.53 40.86 -7.24
C GLU A 773 64.98 40.45 -8.65
N LYS A 774 64.76 39.20 -9.07
CA LYS A 774 65.04 38.75 -10.45
C LYS A 774 64.25 39.55 -11.49
N LEU A 775 62.96 39.80 -11.24
CA LEU A 775 62.11 40.63 -12.13
C LEU A 775 62.55 42.09 -12.20
N TYR A 776 63.19 42.63 -11.14
CA TYR A 776 63.70 44.00 -11.12
C TYR A 776 65.09 44.15 -11.77
N CYS A 777 65.85 43.06 -11.88
CA CYS A 777 67.24 43.05 -12.36
C CYS A 777 67.45 42.46 -13.76
N GLN A 778 66.41 41.96 -14.45
CA GLN A 778 66.50 41.46 -15.84
C GLN A 778 65.88 42.42 -16.86
N GLY A 779 66.40 43.64 -16.91
CA GLY A 779 66.10 44.61 -17.96
C GLY A 779 67.13 44.60 -19.10
N SER A 780 67.14 43.56 -19.96
CA SER A 780 67.64 43.66 -21.35
C SER A 780 67.26 42.45 -22.23
N GLU A 781 67.17 42.69 -23.53
CA GLU A 781 67.18 41.76 -24.68
C GLU A 781 66.01 40.75 -24.89
N ASP A 782 64.97 41.26 -25.56
CA ASP A 782 64.40 40.74 -26.82
C ASP A 782 63.71 39.35 -26.92
N GLY A 783 63.61 38.54 -25.87
CA GLY A 783 62.94 37.23 -25.97
C GLY A 783 61.42 37.27 -26.23
N SER A 784 60.68 38.18 -25.57
CA SER A 784 59.21 38.01 -25.39
C SER A 784 58.34 39.22 -25.72
N GLN A 785 58.91 40.40 -26.00
CA GLN A 785 58.12 41.61 -26.25
C GLN A 785 57.67 41.76 -27.71
N GLN A 786 58.41 41.18 -28.67
CA GLN A 786 58.11 41.30 -30.10
C GLN A 786 56.73 40.72 -30.45
N HIS A 787 56.36 39.55 -29.91
CA HIS A 787 55.07 38.92 -30.21
C HIS A 787 53.87 39.74 -29.66
N LEU A 788 54.00 40.39 -28.51
CA LEU A 788 52.96 41.27 -27.96
C LEU A 788 52.86 42.57 -28.76
N ASN A 789 53.99 43.21 -29.06
CA ASN A 789 54.03 44.48 -29.80
C ASN A 789 53.50 44.29 -31.24
N LEU A 790 53.87 43.19 -31.92
CA LEU A 790 53.36 42.87 -33.25
C LEU A 790 51.85 42.61 -33.24
N ASN A 791 51.32 41.88 -32.25
CA ASN A 791 49.87 41.67 -32.12
C ASN A 791 49.11 42.97 -31.80
N VAL A 792 49.65 43.86 -30.95
CA VAL A 792 49.06 45.19 -30.71
C VAL A 792 49.08 46.05 -31.97
N GLN A 793 50.14 46.00 -32.78
CA GLN A 793 50.21 46.71 -34.07
C GLN A 793 49.23 46.12 -35.10
N ILE A 794 49.11 44.79 -35.19
CA ILE A 794 48.13 44.12 -36.06
C ILE A 794 46.69 44.43 -35.62
N LEU A 795 46.43 44.52 -34.32
CA LEU A 795 45.14 44.95 -33.79
C LEU A 795 44.87 46.42 -34.15
N HIS A 796 45.87 47.31 -34.00
CA HIS A 796 45.74 48.72 -34.38
C HIS A 796 45.54 48.94 -35.88
N THR A 797 46.19 48.17 -36.77
CA THR A 797 45.98 48.28 -38.22
C THR A 797 44.60 47.77 -38.60
N LYS A 798 44.14 46.64 -38.05
CA LYS A 798 42.77 46.13 -38.22
C LYS A 798 41.72 47.12 -37.69
N LEU A 799 41.95 47.73 -36.52
CA LEU A 799 41.05 48.75 -35.95
C LEU A 799 41.02 50.01 -36.82
N ARG A 800 42.18 50.44 -37.36
CA ARG A 800 42.29 51.58 -38.28
C ARG A 800 41.71 51.28 -39.68
N GLU A 801 41.63 50.02 -40.09
CA GLU A 801 40.85 49.59 -41.26
C GLU A 801 39.35 49.55 -40.97
N ALA A 802 38.94 48.99 -39.83
CA ALA A 802 37.53 48.98 -39.41
C ALA A 802 36.99 50.41 -39.33
N ALA A 803 37.72 51.34 -38.69
CA ALA A 803 37.37 52.76 -38.64
C ALA A 803 37.25 53.40 -40.04
N ARG A 804 38.15 53.07 -40.99
CA ARG A 804 38.05 53.54 -42.38
C ARG A 804 36.87 52.94 -43.14
N ARG A 805 36.52 51.67 -42.89
CA ARG A 805 35.32 51.03 -43.46
C ARG A 805 34.04 51.63 -42.88
N ILE A 806 34.00 51.91 -41.58
CA ILE A 806 32.87 52.58 -40.91
C ILE A 806 32.71 54.02 -41.41
N ALA A 807 33.80 54.78 -41.56
CA ALA A 807 33.77 56.13 -42.13
C ALA A 807 33.27 56.13 -43.59
N ARG A 808 33.68 55.14 -44.38
CA ARG A 808 33.19 54.97 -45.75
C ARG A 808 31.70 54.57 -45.79
N LEU A 809 31.29 53.61 -44.97
CA LEU A 809 29.88 53.17 -44.87
C LEU A 809 28.96 54.25 -44.31
N SER A 810 29.45 55.14 -43.44
CA SER A 810 28.68 56.31 -42.99
C SER A 810 28.56 57.35 -44.11
N GLN A 811 29.60 57.61 -44.89
CA GLN A 811 29.53 58.47 -46.08
C GLN A 811 28.61 57.88 -47.16
N GLU A 812 28.66 56.57 -47.41
CA GLU A 812 27.76 55.87 -48.34
C GLU A 812 26.31 55.88 -47.82
N LYS A 813 26.11 55.72 -46.50
CA LYS A 813 24.79 55.90 -45.84
C LYS A 813 24.28 57.34 -45.95
N GLU A 814 25.14 58.35 -45.87
CA GLU A 814 24.79 59.76 -45.97
C GLU A 814 24.53 60.19 -47.42
N GLN A 815 25.17 59.54 -48.39
CA GLN A 815 24.82 59.65 -49.82
C GLN A 815 23.47 58.99 -50.14
N LEU A 816 23.15 57.83 -49.54
CA LEU A 816 21.81 57.22 -49.62
C LEU A 816 20.77 58.03 -48.83
N ILE A 817 21.22 58.66 -47.73
CA ILE A 817 20.70 59.85 -47.05
C ILE A 817 20.05 60.84 -48.04
N ASP A 818 20.95 61.56 -48.71
CA ASP A 818 20.66 62.65 -49.62
C ASP A 818 19.99 62.20 -50.92
N LEU A 819 20.34 61.03 -51.47
CA LEU A 819 19.63 60.48 -52.63
C LEU A 819 18.17 60.16 -52.29
N GLY A 820 17.92 59.60 -51.10
CA GLY A 820 16.57 59.35 -50.60
C GLY A 820 15.81 60.64 -50.28
N ASN A 821 16.48 61.66 -49.73
CA ASN A 821 15.91 62.99 -49.50
C ASN A 821 15.59 63.70 -50.81
N ARG A 822 16.47 63.58 -51.80
CA ARG A 822 16.29 64.12 -53.16
C ARG A 822 15.14 63.45 -53.88
N LEU A 823 15.06 62.11 -53.86
CA LEU A 823 13.92 61.38 -54.42
C LEU A 823 12.61 61.73 -53.71
N ARG A 824 12.62 61.94 -52.38
CA ARG A 824 11.45 62.50 -51.66
C ARG A 824 11.11 63.92 -52.14
N ALA A 825 12.09 64.80 -52.32
CA ALA A 825 11.86 66.16 -52.82
C ALA A 825 11.39 66.19 -54.28
N GLU A 826 11.86 65.28 -55.13
CA GLU A 826 11.43 65.11 -56.53
C GLU A 826 10.04 64.45 -56.65
N LEU A 827 9.56 63.77 -55.60
CA LEU A 827 8.18 63.22 -55.51
C LEU A 827 7.14 64.22 -54.95
N VAL A 828 7.55 65.20 -54.15
CA VAL A 828 6.63 66.20 -53.54
C VAL A 828 5.87 67.10 -54.53
N PRO A 829 6.44 67.62 -55.65
CA PRO A 829 5.71 68.54 -56.53
C PRO A 829 4.65 67.87 -57.42
N ALA A 830 4.48 66.55 -57.34
CA ALA A 830 3.47 65.82 -58.13
C ALA A 830 2.06 65.82 -57.51
N GLY A 831 1.88 66.41 -56.31
CA GLY A 831 0.70 66.16 -55.47
C GLY A 831 -0.07 67.37 -54.92
N GLN A 832 0.40 68.61 -55.08
CA GLN A 832 -0.35 69.77 -54.55
C GLN A 832 0.07 71.12 -55.17
N GLU A 833 -0.73 71.64 -56.10
CA GLU A 833 -0.92 73.09 -56.25
C GLU A 833 -2.21 73.42 -57.00
N GLY A 834 -2.88 74.50 -56.62
CA GLY A 834 -4.02 75.02 -57.37
C GLY A 834 -4.69 76.19 -56.65
N LEU A 835 -4.89 77.32 -57.37
CA LEU A 835 -5.89 78.36 -57.09
C LEU A 835 -5.91 79.48 -58.17
N ALA A 836 -6.46 79.17 -59.37
CA ALA A 836 -7.11 80.13 -60.30
C ALA A 836 -6.25 81.32 -60.87
N PRO A 837 -6.80 82.23 -61.73
CA PRO A 837 -8.00 82.18 -62.57
C PRO A 837 -7.75 82.46 -64.09
N SER A 838 -8.79 82.26 -64.92
CA SER A 838 -8.90 82.74 -66.33
C SER A 838 -7.98 82.07 -67.39
N SER A 839 -8.34 81.96 -68.68
CA SER A 839 -9.55 82.39 -69.41
C SER A 839 -9.81 81.54 -70.66
N ALA A 840 -10.95 81.78 -71.33
CA ALA A 840 -11.36 81.32 -72.68
C ALA A 840 -11.78 79.84 -72.87
N SER A 841 -12.83 79.67 -73.68
CA SER A 841 -13.42 78.40 -74.15
C SER A 841 -13.35 78.38 -75.71
N PRO A 842 -13.70 77.30 -76.46
CA PRO A 842 -15.00 76.61 -76.37
C PRO A 842 -15.02 75.06 -76.48
N GLN A 843 -16.19 74.53 -76.14
CA GLN A 843 -16.73 73.16 -76.38
C GLN A 843 -17.07 72.91 -77.88
N PRO A 844 -17.62 71.74 -78.33
CA PRO A 844 -18.29 70.62 -77.61
C PRO A 844 -17.77 69.20 -78.01
N ALA A 845 -18.33 68.04 -77.62
CA ALA A 845 -19.60 67.70 -76.95
C ALA A 845 -19.52 66.46 -76.02
N SER A 846 -20.57 66.26 -75.22
CA SER A 846 -20.88 65.11 -74.34
C SER A 846 -21.35 63.84 -75.12
N PRO A 847 -21.62 62.65 -74.51
CA PRO A 847 -21.74 62.35 -73.07
C PRO A 847 -21.15 61.02 -72.54
N ALA A 848 -20.98 60.93 -71.21
CA ALA A 848 -21.35 59.78 -70.34
C ALA A 848 -20.92 60.04 -68.89
N ALA A 849 -21.76 59.68 -67.90
CA ALA A 849 -21.46 59.82 -66.48
C ALA A 849 -21.00 58.49 -65.84
N THR A 850 -20.77 58.51 -64.51
CA THR A 850 -20.61 57.34 -63.62
C THR A 850 -19.18 56.76 -63.47
N ARG A 851 -18.22 57.61 -63.07
CA ARG A 851 -16.99 57.19 -62.34
C ARG A 851 -16.68 58.18 -61.20
N SER A 852 -17.49 58.16 -60.14
CA SER A 852 -17.32 59.07 -58.99
C SER A 852 -17.86 58.46 -57.68
N ALA A 853 -17.49 57.20 -57.40
CA ALA A 853 -18.01 56.46 -56.23
C ALA A 853 -16.99 55.55 -55.51
N HIS A 854 -15.86 55.18 -56.13
CA HIS A 854 -14.89 54.25 -55.51
C HIS A 854 -13.83 54.92 -54.63
N THR A 855 -13.28 56.07 -55.06
CA THR A 855 -12.12 56.67 -54.37
C THR A 855 -12.45 57.23 -52.99
N ILE A 856 -13.69 57.69 -52.77
CA ILE A 856 -14.15 58.18 -51.46
C ILE A 856 -14.41 57.00 -50.51
N HIS A 857 -15.01 55.92 -51.01
CA HIS A 857 -15.31 54.72 -50.22
C HIS A 857 -14.02 54.05 -49.71
N GLN A 858 -12.97 53.98 -50.54
CA GLN A 858 -11.66 53.45 -50.12
C GLN A 858 -10.99 54.30 -49.02
N GLY A 859 -11.13 55.63 -49.07
CA GLY A 859 -10.66 56.51 -48.00
C GLY A 859 -11.40 56.26 -46.68
N GLN A 860 -12.72 56.08 -46.73
CA GLN A 860 -13.54 55.77 -45.56
C GLN A 860 -13.33 54.35 -45.05
N GLU A 861 -13.10 53.36 -45.90
CA GLU A 861 -12.72 51.99 -45.51
C GLU A 861 -11.31 51.94 -44.89
N ALA A 862 -10.37 52.73 -45.40
CA ALA A 862 -9.05 52.89 -44.78
C ALA A 862 -9.16 53.54 -43.40
N GLN A 863 -9.96 54.61 -43.26
CA GLN A 863 -10.20 55.28 -41.98
C GLN A 863 -10.93 54.36 -40.99
N ASN A 864 -11.93 53.60 -41.43
CA ASN A 864 -12.67 52.63 -40.61
C ASN A 864 -11.79 51.44 -40.19
N ARG A 865 -10.86 51.00 -41.05
CA ARG A 865 -9.83 50.02 -40.69
C ARG A 865 -8.82 50.58 -39.71
N LEU A 866 -8.42 51.84 -39.85
CA LEU A 866 -7.54 52.52 -38.89
C LEU A 866 -8.23 52.66 -37.53
N SER A 867 -9.49 53.09 -37.45
CA SER A 867 -10.23 53.15 -36.18
C SER A 867 -10.52 51.76 -35.60
N ALA A 868 -10.73 50.73 -36.42
CA ALA A 868 -10.85 49.35 -35.95
C ALA A 868 -9.51 48.79 -35.42
N LEU A 869 -8.38 49.20 -36.03
CA LEU A 869 -7.04 48.87 -35.54
C LEU A 869 -6.67 49.67 -34.29
N GLU A 870 -7.07 50.95 -34.17
CA GLU A 870 -6.93 51.73 -32.93
C GLU A 870 -7.78 51.12 -31.81
N HIS A 871 -9.02 50.69 -32.09
CA HIS A 871 -9.84 49.98 -31.11
C HIS A 871 -9.24 48.63 -30.72
N LEU A 872 -8.79 47.81 -31.67
CA LEU A 872 -8.12 46.54 -31.37
C LEU A 872 -6.79 46.75 -30.62
N GLN A 873 -6.01 47.77 -30.97
CA GLN A 873 -4.77 48.12 -30.25
C GLN A 873 -5.08 48.65 -28.85
N TYR A 874 -6.15 49.42 -28.68
CA TYR A 874 -6.61 49.87 -27.36
C TYR A 874 -7.15 48.71 -26.52
N GLU A 875 -7.88 47.76 -27.11
CA GLU A 875 -8.32 46.53 -26.45
C GLU A 875 -7.14 45.63 -26.08
N LEU A 876 -6.16 45.43 -26.98
CA LEU A 876 -4.94 44.66 -26.67
C LEU A 876 -4.14 45.35 -25.54
N THR A 877 -3.91 46.65 -25.64
CA THR A 877 -3.19 47.43 -24.61
C THR A 877 -3.95 47.41 -23.28
N THR A 878 -5.29 47.39 -23.31
CA THR A 878 -6.14 47.26 -22.12
C THR A 878 -6.09 45.83 -21.54
N GLN A 879 -6.07 44.80 -22.38
CA GLN A 879 -5.90 43.41 -21.94
C GLN A 879 -4.49 43.15 -21.39
N GLU A 880 -3.45 43.72 -22.00
CA GLU A 880 -2.07 43.68 -21.48
C GLU A 880 -1.94 44.49 -20.18
N LEU A 881 -2.58 45.66 -20.05
CA LEU A 881 -2.67 46.39 -18.78
C LEU A 881 -3.41 45.58 -17.71
N GLN A 882 -4.52 44.92 -18.04
CA GLN A 882 -5.22 44.04 -17.10
C GLN A 882 -4.41 42.78 -16.76
N TYR A 883 -3.61 42.25 -17.69
CA TYR A 883 -2.71 41.13 -17.46
C TYR A 883 -1.54 41.54 -16.56
N ALA A 884 -0.93 42.70 -16.81
CA ALA A 884 0.09 43.29 -15.95
C ALA A 884 -0.46 43.64 -14.55
N GLN A 885 -1.69 44.13 -14.44
CA GLN A 885 -2.38 44.33 -13.15
C GLN A 885 -2.63 42.99 -12.43
N ARG A 886 -3.05 41.93 -13.13
CA ARG A 886 -3.19 40.58 -12.55
C ARG A 886 -1.86 39.98 -12.10
N GLN A 887 -0.74 40.42 -12.66
CA GLN A 887 0.63 40.02 -12.25
C GLN A 887 1.19 40.89 -11.09
N GLN A 888 0.50 41.94 -10.64
CA GLN A 888 0.97 42.82 -9.55
C GLN A 888 0.18 42.63 -8.24
N TYR A 889 0.70 41.71 -7.43
CA TYR A 889 0.64 41.59 -5.96
C TYR A 889 -0.35 42.46 -5.14
N PRO A 890 -0.98 41.86 -4.11
CA PRO A 890 -1.23 42.53 -2.83
C PRO A 890 0.12 42.82 -2.13
N ARG A 891 0.83 43.88 -2.55
CA ARG A 891 2.11 44.29 -1.96
C ARG A 891 1.88 45.31 -0.84
N VAL A 892 2.03 44.87 0.40
CA VAL A 892 2.26 45.76 1.56
C VAL A 892 3.75 45.66 1.87
N LEU A 893 4.57 46.56 1.30
CA LEU A 893 5.01 47.84 1.89
C LEU A 893 5.93 47.61 3.12
N SER A 894 7.09 48.25 3.24
CA SER A 894 7.52 49.53 2.63
C SER A 894 8.99 49.54 2.16
N ASN A 895 9.31 50.54 1.32
CA ASN A 895 10.57 51.32 1.20
C ASN A 895 11.86 50.71 1.81
N THR A 896 12.97 50.65 1.09
CA THR A 896 13.74 51.87 0.71
C THR A 896 14.35 51.84 -0.70
N ALA A 897 14.74 53.03 -1.18
CA ALA A 897 15.67 53.21 -2.29
C ALA A 897 16.62 54.38 -1.97
N THR A 898 17.78 54.09 -1.37
CA THR A 898 18.91 55.03 -1.27
C THR A 898 20.23 54.28 -1.20
N SER A 899 21.30 54.97 -1.59
CA SER A 899 22.69 54.47 -1.61
C SER A 899 23.36 54.52 -0.22
N GLN A 900 24.44 53.74 -0.10
CA GLN A 900 25.59 53.92 0.80
C GLN A 900 25.51 53.64 2.32
N ASP A 901 26.59 52.97 2.75
CA ASP A 901 27.38 53.16 3.99
C ASP A 901 27.00 52.55 5.35
N VAL A 902 27.89 51.64 5.78
CA VAL A 902 28.66 51.66 7.06
C VAL A 902 28.10 50.96 8.34
N ARG A 903 28.73 49.80 8.63
CA ARG A 903 29.13 49.20 9.95
C ARG A 903 28.08 48.69 10.97
N GLY A 904 28.53 47.71 11.78
CA GLY A 904 27.96 47.30 13.09
C GLY A 904 27.21 45.96 13.02
N ILE A 905 27.73 44.77 13.39
CA ILE A 905 28.55 44.31 14.54
C ILE A 905 27.79 44.29 15.89
N GLN A 906 27.05 43.20 16.16
CA GLN A 906 27.15 42.31 17.36
C GLN A 906 26.05 41.22 17.29
N HIS A 907 26.37 39.94 17.53
CA HIS A 907 26.25 39.19 18.81
C HIS A 907 24.83 39.20 19.44
N ASN A 908 24.30 38.12 20.01
CA ASN A 908 24.94 36.84 20.43
C ASN A 908 24.00 35.62 20.26
N GLY A 909 24.54 34.41 20.45
CA GLY A 909 23.81 33.13 20.28
C GLY A 909 22.86 32.74 21.43
N GLY A 910 22.44 31.47 21.56
CA GLY A 910 22.75 30.31 20.71
C GLY A 910 22.33 28.95 21.33
N GLY A 911 22.51 27.88 20.56
CA GLY A 911 22.21 26.49 20.94
C GLY A 911 20.81 26.00 20.48
N THR A 912 20.61 24.72 20.13
CA THR A 912 21.58 23.65 19.85
C THR A 912 20.91 22.48 19.11
N LYS A 913 21.69 21.77 18.27
CA LYS A 913 21.54 20.35 17.87
C LYS A 913 20.42 19.92 16.88
N ASN A 914 20.93 19.32 15.78
CA ASN A 914 20.40 18.15 15.04
C ASN A 914 19.47 18.37 13.82
N SER A 915 20.13 18.58 12.67
CA SER A 915 20.09 17.80 11.40
C SER A 915 19.26 16.49 11.36
N PRO A 916 18.85 15.98 10.16
CA PRO A 916 19.45 16.25 8.84
C PRO A 916 18.53 16.52 7.63
N MET A 917 19.02 17.39 6.75
CA MET A 917 19.29 17.15 5.32
C MET A 917 18.59 15.97 4.61
N THR A 918 17.90 16.26 3.50
CA THR A 918 17.99 15.49 2.25
C THR A 918 17.74 16.43 1.06
N MET A 919 18.55 16.32 0.01
CA MET A 919 18.35 17.00 -1.28
C MET A 919 17.55 16.12 -2.22
N GLN A 920 16.69 16.69 -3.06
CA GLN A 920 16.45 16.09 -4.37
C GLN A 920 16.29 17.16 -5.46
N HIS A 921 17.00 16.96 -6.56
CA HIS A 921 16.96 17.82 -7.74
C HIS A 921 15.88 17.33 -8.72
N GLN A 922 15.52 18.21 -9.64
CA GLN A 922 15.22 17.99 -11.08
C GLN A 922 15.15 16.53 -11.60
N GLN A 923 14.31 16.18 -12.59
CA GLN A 923 13.45 16.94 -13.51
C GLN A 923 12.49 15.93 -14.17
N GLN A 924 11.32 16.34 -14.67
CA GLN A 924 10.59 15.53 -15.67
C GLN A 924 9.85 16.36 -16.73
N SER A 925 9.86 15.77 -17.93
CA SER A 925 8.92 15.95 -19.05
C SER A 925 8.99 17.23 -19.89
N SER A 926 9.26 16.98 -21.18
CA SER A 926 9.11 17.88 -22.33
C SER A 926 7.66 17.94 -22.83
N SER A 927 7.47 18.56 -24.00
CA SER A 927 6.43 18.17 -24.97
C SER A 927 6.31 16.64 -25.10
N GLY A 928 5.16 16.04 -25.42
CA GLY A 928 4.10 16.59 -26.28
C GLY A 928 4.33 16.13 -27.72
N GLU A 929 3.26 15.79 -28.45
CA GLU A 929 3.24 14.89 -29.63
C GLU A 929 3.38 13.39 -29.28
N ASN A 930 2.83 12.43 -30.05
CA ASN A 930 1.54 12.39 -30.77
C ASN A 930 1.18 10.94 -31.18
N ARG A 931 -0.05 10.74 -31.70
CA ARG A 931 -0.39 9.69 -32.70
C ARG A 931 -0.19 8.21 -32.34
N SER A 932 -1.25 7.58 -31.82
CA SER A 932 -1.49 6.12 -32.01
C SER A 932 -2.56 5.89 -33.09
N THR A 933 -2.37 4.86 -33.93
CA THR A 933 -3.23 4.60 -35.11
C THR A 933 -4.28 3.52 -34.88
N ARG A 934 -5.53 3.96 -34.87
CA ARG A 934 -6.76 3.29 -35.33
C ARG A 934 -6.55 2.18 -36.37
N ILE A 935 -7.21 1.04 -36.16
CA ILE A 935 -7.97 0.16 -37.10
C ILE A 935 -8.19 -1.19 -36.37
N LYS A 936 -9.40 -1.76 -36.22
CA LYS A 936 -10.76 -1.44 -36.71
C LYS A 936 -11.80 -1.93 -35.69
N GLU A 937 -12.99 -1.31 -35.68
CA GLU A 937 -14.20 -1.85 -35.03
C GLU A 937 -15.16 -2.45 -36.08
N ASN A 938 -16.17 -3.20 -35.60
CA ASN A 938 -17.55 -3.34 -36.12
C ASN A 938 -18.24 -4.49 -35.32
N THR A 939 -19.50 -4.45 -34.84
CA THR A 939 -20.52 -3.38 -34.68
C THR A 939 -21.53 -3.85 -33.59
N SER A 940 -22.20 -2.94 -32.85
CA SER A 940 -23.29 -3.25 -31.88
C SER A 940 -24.65 -3.56 -32.59
N PRO A 941 -25.79 -3.92 -31.93
CA PRO A 941 -26.43 -3.32 -30.73
C PRO A 941 -26.65 -4.34 -29.56
N ASN A 942 -26.87 -4.01 -28.28
CA ASN A 942 -27.55 -2.90 -27.56
C ASN A 942 -29.09 -3.01 -27.48
N LEU A 943 -29.65 -3.35 -26.31
CA LEU A 943 -30.93 -2.80 -25.85
C LEU A 943 -31.05 -2.72 -24.30
N ARG A 944 -31.08 -1.47 -23.85
CA ARG A 944 -31.30 -0.89 -22.50
C ARG A 944 -32.65 -1.28 -21.85
N LEU A 945 -32.75 -1.41 -20.50
CA LEU A 945 -33.67 -0.66 -19.58
C LEU A 945 -33.86 -1.26 -18.15
N SER A 946 -33.58 -0.42 -17.13
CA SER A 946 -34.28 -0.19 -15.83
C SER A 946 -34.62 -1.30 -14.79
N PRO A 947 -34.68 -0.97 -13.47
CA PRO A 947 -35.03 -1.87 -12.35
C PRO A 947 -36.53 -1.80 -11.95
N PRO A 948 -37.03 -2.65 -11.02
CA PRO A 948 -37.15 -2.20 -9.61
C PRO A 948 -37.07 -3.27 -8.47
N SER A 949 -36.68 -2.79 -7.29
CA SER A 949 -37.13 -3.08 -5.91
C SER A 949 -37.61 -4.47 -5.40
N SER A 950 -37.12 -4.75 -4.17
CA SER A 950 -37.78 -5.31 -2.96
C SER A 950 -37.60 -6.79 -2.58
N ASN A 951 -37.24 -6.97 -1.29
CA ASN A 951 -37.36 -8.12 -0.35
C ASN A 951 -36.83 -9.49 -0.83
N THR A 952 -36.01 -10.23 -0.07
CA THR A 952 -36.27 -10.72 1.31
C THR A 952 -34.99 -11.22 2.00
N GLU A 953 -35.01 -11.19 3.34
CA GLU A 953 -34.34 -12.01 4.39
C GLU A 953 -33.58 -13.31 3.98
N GLN A 954 -32.65 -13.91 4.74
CA GLN A 954 -31.88 -13.60 5.97
C GLN A 954 -30.81 -14.71 6.14
N LEU A 955 -29.53 -14.34 6.35
CA LEU A 955 -28.50 -15.13 7.08
C LEU A 955 -28.37 -16.66 6.69
N PRO A 956 -27.83 -17.59 7.51
CA PRO A 956 -26.46 -18.04 7.25
C PRO A 956 -26.26 -19.58 7.30
N ALA A 957 -25.00 -19.98 7.52
CA ALA A 957 -24.50 -21.29 7.95
C ALA A 957 -24.04 -22.29 6.85
N GLN A 958 -22.78 -22.72 6.99
CA GLN A 958 -22.34 -24.06 6.59
C GLN A 958 -22.88 -25.07 7.63
N PRO A 959 -22.88 -26.38 7.33
CA PRO A 959 -21.67 -27.12 7.66
C PRO A 959 -21.20 -28.14 6.60
N ARG A 960 -19.95 -28.60 6.79
CA ARG A 960 -19.40 -29.85 6.23
C ARG A 960 -20.26 -31.07 6.71
N THR A 961 -20.18 -32.30 6.21
CA THR A 961 -19.03 -33.11 5.72
C THR A 961 -19.50 -34.31 4.88
N VAL A 962 -18.73 -34.75 3.88
CA VAL A 962 -18.45 -36.19 3.63
C VAL A 962 -16.98 -36.36 3.20
N SER A 963 -16.41 -37.52 3.56
CA SER A 963 -15.02 -38.02 3.51
C SER A 963 -14.04 -37.60 2.39
N TRP A 964 -12.74 -37.68 2.73
CA TRP A 964 -11.61 -37.87 1.81
C TRP A 964 -11.48 -39.32 1.31
N SER A 965 -10.97 -39.48 0.09
CA SER A 965 -9.74 -40.21 -0.32
C SER A 965 -9.51 -39.87 -1.82
N GLY A 966 -8.32 -39.58 -2.33
CA GLY A 966 -7.15 -40.47 -2.37
C GLY A 966 -7.34 -41.48 -3.51
N GLU A 967 -6.48 -41.60 -4.53
CA GLU A 967 -5.21 -40.92 -4.83
C GLU A 967 -4.84 -41.17 -6.32
N GLU A 968 -3.89 -40.43 -6.90
CA GLU A 968 -3.25 -40.68 -8.23
C GLU A 968 -4.15 -40.65 -9.50
N GLY A 969 -3.67 -40.27 -10.70
CA GLY A 969 -2.40 -39.66 -11.06
C GLY A 969 -2.08 -39.78 -12.56
N ALA A 970 -1.99 -38.66 -13.31
CA ALA A 970 -1.50 -38.64 -14.70
C ALA A 970 -1.10 -37.21 -15.16
N LEU A 971 0.00 -36.67 -14.64
CA LEU A 971 0.62 -35.42 -15.13
C LEU A 971 1.42 -35.69 -16.43
N GLN A 972 0.76 -36.01 -17.55
CA GLN A 972 1.49 -36.32 -18.80
C GLN A 972 0.83 -35.94 -20.16
N ASP A 973 -0.30 -35.23 -20.15
CA ASP A 973 -0.87 -34.57 -21.34
C ASP A 973 -1.43 -33.20 -20.90
N ILE A 974 -1.38 -32.09 -21.65
CA ILE A 974 -1.19 -31.88 -23.10
C ILE A 974 -0.09 -30.81 -23.32
N TRP A 975 1.15 -31.09 -22.91
CA TRP A 975 2.32 -30.23 -23.21
C TRP A 975 3.41 -30.96 -24.03
N GLN A 976 3.13 -32.19 -24.50
CA GLN A 976 4.07 -33.02 -25.27
C GLN A 976 3.71 -33.11 -26.77
N ILE A 977 3.06 -32.08 -27.34
CA ILE A 977 2.78 -31.99 -28.79
C ILE A 977 3.07 -30.57 -29.30
N LEU A 978 4.36 -30.23 -29.51
CA LEU A 978 4.91 -29.38 -30.60
C LEU A 978 6.37 -28.91 -30.39
N GLU A 979 7.26 -29.71 -29.79
CA GLU A 979 8.71 -29.49 -29.91
C GLU A 979 9.44 -30.70 -30.53
N MET A 980 10.28 -30.41 -31.53
CA MET A 980 11.30 -31.27 -32.17
C MET A 980 10.83 -32.54 -32.92
N GLY A 981 10.85 -32.52 -34.27
CA GLY A 981 10.76 -33.76 -35.08
C GLY A 981 10.55 -33.56 -36.59
N SER A 982 11.64 -33.51 -37.37
CA SER A 982 11.66 -33.24 -38.83
C SER A 982 10.96 -34.26 -39.74
N SER A 983 10.60 -33.82 -40.96
CA SER A 983 9.99 -34.61 -42.06
C SER A 983 10.80 -35.84 -42.51
N PRO A 984 10.13 -36.86 -43.08
CA PRO A 984 10.35 -37.17 -44.51
C PRO A 984 9.06 -37.54 -45.29
N SER A 985 9.21 -38.05 -46.53
CA SER A 985 8.19 -37.98 -47.61
C SER A 985 7.84 -39.34 -48.27
N ILE A 986 7.10 -39.27 -49.41
CA ILE A 986 6.85 -40.33 -50.44
C ILE A 986 5.78 -41.38 -50.04
N LEU A 987 4.66 -41.58 -50.75
CA LEU A 987 4.40 -42.35 -52.00
C LEU A 987 2.91 -42.17 -52.41
N SER A 988 2.40 -42.41 -53.64
CA SER A 988 2.98 -42.62 -54.98
C SER A 988 1.87 -42.62 -56.05
N SER A 989 2.11 -42.00 -57.21
CA SER A 989 1.56 -42.29 -58.57
C SER A 989 1.83 -41.08 -59.49
N ARG A 990 2.17 -41.15 -60.77
CA ARG A 990 2.88 -42.05 -61.73
C ARG A 990 2.46 -41.49 -63.12
N GLU A 991 3.29 -41.67 -64.15
CA GLU A 991 3.10 -41.19 -65.54
C GLU A 991 3.45 -39.68 -65.73
N THR A 992 4.19 -39.23 -66.75
CA THR A 992 4.92 -39.93 -67.84
C THR A 992 6.13 -39.09 -68.35
N THR A 993 7.06 -39.77 -69.04
CA THR A 993 8.05 -39.33 -70.08
C THR A 993 7.98 -37.88 -70.64
N GLU A 994 9.06 -37.19 -71.06
CA GLU A 994 10.29 -37.63 -71.78
C GLU A 994 11.37 -36.49 -71.96
N GLN A 995 12.62 -36.84 -72.36
CA GLN A 995 13.70 -36.04 -73.05
C GLN A 995 14.16 -34.64 -72.52
N GLY A 996 15.44 -34.19 -72.60
CA GLY A 996 16.71 -34.87 -72.92
C GLY A 996 17.96 -33.97 -73.17
N ARG A 997 19.13 -34.38 -72.63
CA ARG A 997 20.56 -34.23 -73.11
C ARG A 997 21.36 -32.89 -73.12
N PHE A 998 22.70 -33.08 -73.08
CA PHE A 998 23.86 -32.14 -73.31
C PHE A 998 24.09 -31.06 -72.22
N GLN A 999 25.13 -31.05 -71.34
CA GLN A 999 26.55 -31.52 -71.32
C GLN A 999 27.50 -30.76 -72.30
N PRO A 1000 28.80 -30.51 -71.99
CA PRO A 1000 29.45 -30.17 -70.68
C PRO A 1000 30.66 -29.15 -70.79
N GLU A 1001 31.48 -29.07 -69.72
CA GLU A 1001 32.91 -28.61 -69.63
C GLU A 1001 33.17 -27.07 -69.61
N PHE A 1002 34.26 -26.53 -69.03
CA PHE A 1002 35.58 -27.07 -68.63
C PHE A 1002 36.11 -26.53 -67.27
N CYS A 1003 37.08 -27.24 -66.68
CA CYS A 1003 37.96 -26.74 -65.59
C CYS A 1003 38.87 -25.58 -66.07
N GLY A 1004 39.53 -24.75 -65.24
CA GLY A 1004 39.85 -24.82 -63.80
C GLY A 1004 41.38 -24.98 -63.59
N ASN A 1005 41.99 -24.30 -62.60
CA ASN A 1005 43.38 -24.52 -62.16
C ASN A 1005 43.70 -23.83 -60.81
N CYS A 1006 44.82 -24.20 -60.20
CA CYS A 1006 45.16 -23.89 -58.80
C CYS A 1006 46.35 -22.91 -58.62
N ASP A 1007 46.40 -22.31 -57.42
CA ASP A 1007 47.57 -22.05 -56.55
C ASP A 1007 48.82 -21.24 -56.98
N LEU A 1008 49.36 -20.55 -55.96
CA LEU A 1008 50.74 -20.08 -55.75
C LEU A 1008 51.30 -18.92 -56.60
N SER A 1009 51.14 -17.71 -56.08
CA SER A 1009 52.25 -16.79 -55.73
C SER A 1009 51.84 -15.87 -54.58
#